data_AF-A0A7Y2ZKM1-F1
#
_entry.id   AF-A0A7Y2ZKM1-F1
#
_cell.length_a   1.000
_cell.length_b   1.000
_cell.length_c   1.000
_cell.angle_alpha   90.00
_cell.angle_beta   90.00
_cell.angle_gamma   90.00
#
_symmetry.space_group_name_H-M   'P 1'
#
loop_
_entity.id
_entity.type
_entity.pdbx_description
1 polymer ?
#
loop_
_entity_poly.entity_id
_entity_poly.type
_entity_poly.pdbx_seq_one_letter_code
_entity_poly.pdbx_strand_id
1 'polypeptide(L)'
;MKIPMFSRHLVAIMLMLFCAQIYAQNYVPFTPRFNEDLKGDIVLIGNNILGPDNNPFNNPTIYNHNVDMQYIDIDGDASTFSSSSADLDIPNPGCYRIIHASLYWGAVSPGNESITDVKFRGPVGNYYDITGTVIFDANGNSIDGGDSFSYASYADVTDIVTSLGTDLGTYTVANVSSAEGETGLYDPYNGTGHSAGWSLFIVYEDPTLPGKSITSFDGFSAISVPGGNPSLDIPVDGFRTVPAPAPVRANFAFATLEGDSPIFGDRLLLNGISLSTADRPETNFFNSSVTQLDATPVNDRVPNSSNTLGFDTGVMAIPNPGNTVIANDATSATVSLETSGDTYFQYFFAFAVDIIEPYIVLTKIVEDDAGNDIGGQTVGLGTPLNYIIGFQNIGNDNATNLQIRDILPINIIYNHPTDLVLPPGVTVSSYNPTTRELIFDVDDSLVEENDPVYEIRIEVETVETCAQLADSCSNLILNQAFATYNGFYNPNFQITDDPSVNSNTGCLLTPQATNFLADLDDCTFLEEVVLCGASVDLTAANGYVAYSWSTSLTGNPEIGNTQTITVTDAGTYYVFNTAEAPCQSIVQEFVVELFGAGIENPVIPYADEVVTCPDNGKLLPNIFLCGANDSRLIETNISGATSIIWEKLNESSCPAVTNTDCANEDDSCSWDQVGTGPNFDADTAGQFRLTINFEGGCFVQFYFNVYTNLLNADVTATDIICQTPGTITVIDVPSGYEFSLDNSNWQTSTVFTVTTPGNYTVYIRQIGVPTNPCVFTVPDVQINERDFSVSTTLTQPLCYGEKGSINIAANDVDP
;
A
#
# COMPACT_ATOMS: atom_id res chain seq x y z
N MET A 1 3.23 -27.89 72.62
CA MET A 1 4.01 -26.74 72.15
C MET A 1 3.17 -25.48 72.30
N LYS A 2 3.48 -24.63 73.28
CA LYS A 2 2.81 -23.33 73.44
C LYS A 2 3.58 -22.33 72.59
N ILE A 3 2.99 -21.90 71.48
CA ILE A 3 3.52 -20.80 70.68
C ILE A 3 3.47 -19.54 71.57
N PRO A 4 4.59 -18.82 71.75
CA PRO A 4 4.62 -17.67 72.66
C PRO A 4 3.67 -16.57 72.17
N MET A 5 2.86 -16.04 73.09
CA MET A 5 1.85 -14.99 72.85
C MET A 5 2.41 -13.75 72.14
N PHE A 6 3.72 -13.50 72.29
CA PHE A 6 4.45 -12.41 71.63
C PHE A 6 4.44 -12.49 70.10
N SER A 7 4.42 -13.69 69.50
CA SER A 7 4.44 -13.87 68.05
C SER A 7 3.12 -13.47 67.37
N ARG A 8 1.98 -13.64 68.06
CA ARG A 8 0.66 -13.27 67.52
C ARG A 8 0.43 -11.76 67.52
N HIS A 9 1.02 -11.04 68.48
CA HIS A 9 0.94 -9.58 68.51
C HIS A 9 1.88 -8.93 67.49
N LEU A 10 3.06 -9.52 67.24
CA LEU A 10 3.96 -9.01 66.20
C LEU A 10 3.38 -9.18 64.79
N VAL A 11 2.75 -10.32 64.50
CA VAL A 11 2.08 -10.57 63.20
C VAL A 11 0.82 -9.70 63.04
N ALA A 12 0.05 -9.46 64.11
CA ALA A 12 -1.10 -8.55 64.07
C ALA A 12 -0.68 -7.08 63.88
N ILE A 13 0.44 -6.65 64.48
CA ILE A 13 1.00 -5.32 64.26
C ILE A 13 1.58 -5.20 62.84
N MET A 14 2.24 -6.24 62.31
CA MET A 14 2.68 -6.28 60.91
C MET A 14 1.51 -6.26 59.93
N LEU A 15 0.40 -6.98 60.20
CA LEU A 15 -0.81 -6.91 59.38
C LEU A 15 -1.50 -5.54 59.47
N MET A 16 -1.53 -4.90 60.64
CA MET A 16 -2.05 -3.53 60.78
C MET A 16 -1.17 -2.49 60.08
N LEU A 17 0.15 -2.70 60.03
CA LEU A 17 1.08 -1.84 59.29
C LEU A 17 0.97 -2.02 57.77
N PHE A 18 0.52 -3.19 57.28
CA PHE A 18 0.18 -3.40 55.87
C PHE A 18 -1.20 -2.84 55.47
N CYS A 19 -2.13 -2.64 56.42
CA CYS A 19 -3.44 -2.04 56.16
C CYS A 19 -3.47 -0.51 56.25
N ALA A 20 -2.34 0.14 56.58
CA ALA A 20 -2.19 1.59 56.60
C ALA A 20 -1.39 2.08 55.39
N GLN A 21 -1.76 1.65 54.19
CA GLN A 21 -1.47 2.44 52.99
C GLN A 21 -2.55 3.51 52.94
N ILE A 22 -2.21 4.69 53.45
CA ILE A 22 -3.04 5.89 53.28
C ILE A 22 -2.92 6.20 51.78
N TYR A 23 -3.95 5.86 51.01
CA TYR A 23 -4.02 6.25 49.61
C TYR A 23 -4.11 7.78 49.55
N ALA A 24 -3.14 8.41 48.88
CA ALA A 24 -3.32 9.72 48.29
C ALA A 24 -4.60 9.69 47.42
N GLN A 25 -5.44 10.72 47.47
CA GLN A 25 -6.77 10.67 46.86
C GLN A 25 -6.70 10.88 45.33
N ASN A 26 -6.34 9.81 44.63
CA ASN A 26 -6.68 9.60 43.23
C ASN A 26 -8.18 9.24 43.17
N TYR A 27 -9.02 10.14 42.66
CA TYR A 27 -10.47 9.97 42.65
C TYR A 27 -10.90 9.02 41.53
N VAL A 28 -10.33 9.19 40.34
CA VAL A 28 -10.53 8.32 39.18
C VAL A 28 -9.15 7.93 38.64
N PRO A 29 -8.77 6.64 38.72
CA PRO A 29 -7.49 6.17 38.19
C PRO A 29 -7.31 6.56 36.73
N PHE A 30 -6.09 6.97 36.38
CA PHE A 30 -5.73 7.28 35.00
C PHE A 30 -5.63 5.98 34.21
N THR A 31 -6.48 5.83 33.20
CA THR A 31 -6.53 4.61 32.37
C THR A 31 -6.30 4.94 30.90
N PRO A 32 -5.66 4.04 30.11
CA PRO A 32 -5.48 4.25 28.68
C PRO A 32 -6.81 4.48 27.94
N ARG A 33 -6.84 5.46 27.04
CA ARG A 33 -7.96 5.78 26.14
C ARG A 33 -7.61 5.51 24.69
N PHE A 34 -6.53 6.10 24.21
CA PHE A 34 -5.90 5.78 22.93
C PHE A 34 -4.61 4.99 23.20
N ASN A 35 -4.35 3.91 22.46
CA ASN A 35 -3.11 3.15 22.57
C ASN A 35 -2.81 2.44 21.24
N GLU A 36 -2.00 3.08 20.39
CA GLU A 36 -1.59 2.55 19.10
C GLU A 36 -0.15 2.93 18.78
N ASP A 37 0.49 2.12 17.92
CA ASP A 37 1.75 2.48 17.29
C ASP A 37 1.48 2.95 15.87
N LEU A 38 1.99 4.13 15.51
CA LEU A 38 1.84 4.69 14.17
C LEU A 38 2.97 5.67 13.83
N LYS A 39 3.15 5.95 12.54
CA LYS A 39 4.10 6.97 12.05
C LYS A 39 3.47 8.34 12.10
N GLY A 40 3.78 9.10 13.13
CA GLY A 40 3.04 10.31 13.42
C GLY A 40 3.46 10.95 14.72
N ASP A 41 2.65 11.90 15.17
CA ASP A 41 2.85 12.58 16.44
C ASP A 41 1.52 13.05 17.04
N ILE A 42 1.64 13.72 18.18
CA ILE A 42 0.51 14.29 18.92
C ILE A 42 0.54 15.81 18.89
N VAL A 43 -0.65 16.42 18.90
CA VAL A 43 -0.86 17.85 19.16
C VAL A 43 -1.94 17.99 20.22
N LEU A 44 -1.80 18.98 21.10
CA LEU A 44 -2.84 19.35 22.05
C LEU A 44 -3.06 20.87 21.94
N ILE A 45 -4.25 21.27 21.51
CA ILE A 45 -4.67 22.67 21.50
C ILE A 45 -5.73 22.88 22.57
N GLY A 46 -5.91 24.10 23.04
CA GLY A 46 -6.93 24.39 24.04
C GLY A 46 -6.92 25.83 24.50
N ASN A 47 -7.98 26.25 25.18
CA ASN A 47 -8.06 27.60 25.72
C ASN A 47 -8.97 27.68 26.97
N ASN A 48 -8.78 28.74 27.76
CA ASN A 48 -9.68 29.05 28.87
C ASN A 48 -11.02 29.58 28.34
N ILE A 49 -12.08 29.37 29.11
CA ILE A 49 -13.44 29.81 28.80
C ILE A 49 -13.96 30.87 29.79
N LEU A 50 -13.20 31.14 30.85
CA LEU A 50 -13.47 32.18 31.83
C LEU A 50 -12.38 33.26 31.83
N GLY A 51 -12.79 34.51 32.03
CA GLY A 51 -11.91 35.67 32.20
C GLY A 51 -12.71 36.89 32.69
N PRO A 52 -12.07 38.04 32.92
CA PRO A 52 -12.79 39.25 33.35
C PRO A 52 -13.69 39.83 32.24
N ASP A 53 -13.33 39.57 30.97
CA ASP A 53 -14.05 39.93 29.76
C ASP A 53 -13.50 39.13 28.57
N ASN A 54 -13.94 39.45 27.35
CA ASN A 54 -13.51 38.77 26.11
C ASN A 54 -12.08 39.12 25.65
N ASN A 55 -11.37 40.01 26.34
CA ASN A 55 -10.02 40.42 25.97
C ASN A 55 -8.95 39.49 26.59
N PRO A 56 -7.77 39.39 25.97
CA PRO A 56 -6.62 38.73 26.58
C PRO A 56 -6.27 39.26 27.98
N PHE A 57 -6.13 38.34 28.94
CA PHE A 57 -5.65 38.64 30.29
C PHE A 57 -4.16 38.35 30.41
N ASN A 58 -3.36 39.41 30.52
CA ASN A 58 -1.89 39.34 30.41
C ASN A 58 -1.16 39.81 31.68
N ASN A 59 -1.75 39.56 32.85
CA ASN A 59 -1.14 39.91 34.13
C ASN A 59 -0.81 38.65 34.94
N PRO A 60 0.47 38.23 35.00
CA PRO A 60 0.87 36.99 35.68
C PRO A 60 0.94 37.13 37.21
N THR A 61 0.67 38.32 37.77
CA THR A 61 0.73 38.55 39.23
C THR A 61 -0.64 38.48 39.91
N ILE A 62 -1.68 38.15 39.16
CA ILE A 62 -3.06 38.11 39.66
C ILE A 62 -3.51 36.66 39.77
N TYR A 63 -4.11 36.36 40.91
CA TYR A 63 -4.76 35.10 41.23
C TYR A 63 -6.18 35.10 40.66
N ASN A 64 -6.60 33.96 40.12
CA ASN A 64 -7.97 33.73 39.64
C ASN A 64 -9.08 34.12 40.65
N HIS A 65 -8.91 33.83 41.95
CA HIS A 65 -9.90 34.13 42.98
C HIS A 65 -10.09 35.63 43.26
N ASN A 66 -9.19 36.50 42.77
CA ASN A 66 -9.30 37.96 42.87
C ASN A 66 -9.80 38.61 41.56
N VAL A 67 -10.32 37.80 40.63
CA VAL A 67 -10.91 38.26 39.38
C VAL A 67 -12.41 37.96 39.40
N ASP A 68 -13.22 38.93 38.98
CA ASP A 68 -14.63 38.71 38.69
C ASP A 68 -14.75 37.90 37.39
N MET A 69 -14.78 36.57 37.53
CA MET A 69 -14.78 35.64 36.39
C MET A 69 -16.13 35.68 35.67
N GLN A 70 -16.09 35.92 34.35
CA GLN A 70 -17.22 35.90 33.44
C GLN A 70 -16.94 34.94 32.29
N TYR A 71 -18.01 34.44 31.66
CA TYR A 71 -17.85 33.70 30.41
C TYR A 71 -17.22 34.56 29.33
N ILE A 72 -16.14 34.03 28.74
CA ILE A 72 -15.60 34.53 27.49
C ILE A 72 -16.54 34.10 26.37
N ASP A 73 -16.97 35.03 25.53
CA ASP A 73 -17.75 34.75 24.32
C ASP A 73 -17.21 35.57 23.12
N ILE A 74 -16.43 34.92 22.27
CA ILE A 74 -15.70 35.55 21.16
C ILE A 74 -16.47 35.61 19.85
N ASP A 75 -17.62 34.94 19.73
CA ASP A 75 -18.31 34.76 18.45
C ASP A 75 -19.68 35.44 18.35
N GLY A 76 -20.29 35.79 19.49
CA GLY A 76 -21.60 36.46 19.53
C GLY A 76 -22.74 35.63 18.95
N ASP A 77 -22.58 34.30 18.90
CA ASP A 77 -23.63 33.37 18.48
C ASP A 77 -24.71 33.29 19.57
N ALA A 78 -25.97 33.51 19.21
CA ALA A 78 -27.05 33.52 20.20
C ALA A 78 -27.38 32.14 20.79
N SER A 79 -26.79 31.06 20.25
CA SER A 79 -26.89 29.69 20.77
C SER A 79 -25.75 29.31 21.71
N THR A 80 -24.77 30.20 21.90
CA THR A 80 -23.66 30.05 22.83
C THR A 80 -23.81 31.03 24.00
N PHE A 81 -23.34 30.65 25.19
CA PHE A 81 -23.17 31.57 26.33
C PHE A 81 -21.68 31.81 26.65
N SER A 82 -20.82 30.98 26.08
CA SER A 82 -19.37 31.09 26.16
C SER A 82 -18.77 30.50 24.90
N SER A 83 -17.63 31.03 24.44
CA SER A 83 -16.88 30.53 23.31
C SER A 83 -15.43 31.00 23.39
N SER A 84 -14.47 30.11 23.12
CA SER A 84 -13.05 30.45 22.92
C SER A 84 -12.42 29.54 21.87
N SER A 85 -11.33 29.98 21.26
CA SER A 85 -10.70 29.28 20.14
C SER A 85 -9.19 29.09 20.29
N ALA A 86 -8.68 28.09 19.58
CA ALA A 86 -7.26 27.81 19.37
C ALA A 86 -7.05 27.25 17.96
N ASP A 87 -5.92 27.57 17.34
CA ASP A 87 -5.58 27.07 16.01
C ASP A 87 -4.90 25.70 16.10
N LEU A 88 -5.32 24.77 15.25
CA LEU A 88 -4.63 23.52 15.01
C LEU A 88 -3.70 23.68 13.80
N ASP A 89 -2.40 23.56 14.04
CA ASP A 89 -1.38 23.50 13.00
C ASP A 89 -0.64 22.16 13.06
N ILE A 90 -0.36 21.60 11.88
CA ILE A 90 0.46 20.39 11.71
C ILE A 90 1.62 20.76 10.79
N PRO A 91 2.90 20.52 11.17
CA PRO A 91 4.08 21.02 10.46
C PRO A 91 4.14 20.69 8.96
N ASN A 92 3.53 19.58 8.55
CA ASN A 92 3.49 19.10 7.18
C ASN A 92 2.06 19.08 6.65
N PRO A 93 1.43 20.24 6.39
CA PRO A 93 0.01 20.33 6.07
C PRO A 93 -0.35 19.75 4.69
N GLY A 94 0.65 19.45 3.85
CA GLY A 94 0.46 18.75 2.58
C GLY A 94 0.53 17.22 2.72
N CYS A 95 0.90 16.71 3.90
CA CYS A 95 1.06 15.29 4.12
C CYS A 95 0.85 14.84 5.57
N TYR A 96 -0.42 14.71 5.94
CA TYR A 96 -0.82 14.07 7.19
C TYR A 96 -2.20 13.43 7.06
N ARG A 97 -2.54 12.60 8.04
CA ARG A 97 -3.90 12.09 8.25
C ARG A 97 -4.21 12.11 9.75
N ILE A 98 -5.27 12.79 10.17
CA ILE A 98 -5.74 12.70 11.56
C ILE A 98 -6.35 11.32 11.78
N ILE A 99 -5.84 10.58 12.78
CA ILE A 99 -6.30 9.23 13.14
C ILE A 99 -7.23 9.27 14.35
N HIS A 100 -7.03 10.25 15.24
CA HIS A 100 -7.81 10.37 16.45
C HIS A 100 -7.95 11.82 16.90
N ALA A 101 -9.15 12.19 17.36
CA ALA A 101 -9.42 13.49 17.95
C ALA A 101 -10.30 13.36 19.20
N SER A 102 -9.80 13.86 20.32
CA SER A 102 -10.42 13.72 21.65
C SER A 102 -10.58 15.09 22.30
N LEU A 103 -11.82 15.48 22.59
CA LEU A 103 -12.16 16.75 23.23
C LEU A 103 -12.36 16.56 24.74
N TYR A 104 -11.64 17.34 25.54
CA TYR A 104 -11.76 17.40 27.01
C TYR A 104 -12.20 18.80 27.43
N TRP A 105 -13.01 18.89 28.48
CA TRP A 105 -13.37 20.16 29.12
C TRP A 105 -13.64 19.96 30.60
N GLY A 106 -13.52 21.03 31.37
CA GLY A 106 -13.77 20.97 32.80
C GLY A 106 -13.79 22.35 33.43
N ALA A 107 -14.25 22.37 34.68
CA ALA A 107 -14.22 23.55 35.53
C ALA A 107 -14.01 23.16 36.99
N VAL A 108 -13.58 24.14 37.76
CA VAL A 108 -13.34 24.04 39.21
C VAL A 108 -14.64 24.02 40.00
N SER A 109 -15.66 24.66 39.45
CA SER A 109 -17.01 24.60 39.97
C SER A 109 -17.98 24.66 38.80
N PRO A 110 -18.96 23.73 38.71
CA PRO A 110 -19.93 23.73 37.63
C PRO A 110 -20.86 24.95 37.71
N GLY A 111 -21.33 25.40 36.55
CA GLY A 111 -22.39 26.40 36.45
C GLY A 111 -23.78 25.77 36.59
N ASN A 112 -24.81 26.53 36.20
CA ASN A 112 -26.19 26.03 36.13
C ASN A 112 -26.47 25.22 34.86
N GLU A 113 -25.62 25.33 33.86
CA GLU A 113 -25.74 24.64 32.57
C GLU A 113 -25.16 23.23 32.65
N SER A 114 -25.50 22.39 31.67
CA SER A 114 -25.04 21.00 31.58
C SER A 114 -23.51 20.91 31.55
N ILE A 115 -22.93 20.03 32.37
CA ILE A 115 -21.48 19.75 32.37
C ILE A 115 -21.06 18.78 31.27
N THR A 116 -22.04 18.14 30.61
CA THR A 116 -21.80 17.18 29.53
C THR A 116 -22.06 17.75 28.14
N ASP A 117 -22.81 18.84 28.02
CA ASP A 117 -23.21 19.35 26.70
C ASP A 117 -22.39 20.59 26.34
N VAL A 118 -21.63 20.50 25.26
CA VAL A 118 -20.82 21.60 24.70
C VAL A 118 -21.10 21.75 23.21
N LYS A 119 -20.66 22.86 22.63
CA LYS A 119 -20.70 23.10 21.19
C LYS A 119 -19.29 23.12 20.63
N PHE A 120 -19.06 22.41 19.53
CA PHE A 120 -17.75 22.29 18.89
C PHE A 120 -17.82 22.75 17.43
N ARG A 121 -16.88 23.58 16.98
CA ARG A 121 -16.83 24.07 15.60
C ARG A 121 -15.41 23.96 15.08
N GLY A 122 -15.27 23.35 13.90
CA GLY A 122 -14.00 23.32 13.17
C GLY A 122 -13.66 24.65 12.48
N PRO A 123 -12.57 24.68 11.68
CA PRO A 123 -12.11 25.88 10.98
C PRO A 123 -13.16 26.53 10.07
N VAL A 124 -14.07 25.71 9.53
CA VAL A 124 -15.18 26.12 8.68
C VAL A 124 -16.47 25.41 9.09
N GLY A 125 -17.61 26.05 8.85
CA GLY A 125 -18.93 25.46 9.09
C GLY A 125 -19.62 25.93 10.37
N ASN A 126 -20.66 25.21 10.76
CA ASN A 126 -21.49 25.51 11.93
C ASN A 126 -21.04 24.69 13.15
N TYR A 127 -21.56 25.03 14.33
CA TYR A 127 -21.40 24.22 15.53
C TYR A 127 -22.04 22.83 15.41
N TYR A 128 -21.33 21.84 15.93
CA TYR A 128 -21.83 20.52 16.29
C TYR A 128 -22.21 20.53 17.78
N ASP A 129 -23.38 19.98 18.10
CA ASP A 129 -23.77 19.71 19.48
C ASP A 129 -23.09 18.43 19.95
N ILE A 130 -22.31 18.51 21.03
CA ILE A 130 -21.53 17.41 21.58
C ILE A 130 -22.07 17.08 22.97
N THR A 131 -22.45 15.82 23.19
CA THR A 131 -22.74 15.29 24.53
C THR A 131 -21.60 14.37 24.95
N GLY A 132 -20.85 14.81 25.95
CA GLY A 132 -19.72 14.08 26.52
C GLY A 132 -20.07 13.05 27.57
N THR A 133 -19.05 12.27 27.92
CA THR A 133 -19.01 11.40 29.09
C THR A 133 -18.28 12.10 30.22
N VAL A 134 -18.84 12.07 31.42
CA VAL A 134 -18.19 12.59 32.63
C VAL A 134 -17.01 11.68 33.00
N ILE A 135 -15.81 12.25 33.09
CA ILE A 135 -14.64 11.59 33.70
C ILE A 135 -14.81 11.63 35.22
N PHE A 136 -15.11 12.81 35.76
CA PHE A 136 -15.34 13.03 37.18
C PHE A 136 -16.30 14.21 37.41
N ASP A 137 -17.10 14.12 38.47
CA ASP A 137 -17.96 15.19 38.98
C ASP A 137 -18.01 15.11 40.51
N ALA A 138 -17.58 16.19 41.17
CA ALA A 138 -17.57 16.29 42.63
C ALA A 138 -18.97 16.24 43.27
N ASN A 139 -20.05 16.46 42.49
CA ASN A 139 -21.45 16.39 42.93
C ASN A 139 -21.73 17.24 44.18
N GLY A 140 -21.14 18.44 44.24
CA GLY A 140 -21.30 19.38 45.35
C GLY A 140 -20.52 19.04 46.62
N ASN A 141 -19.58 18.08 46.56
CA ASN A 141 -18.65 17.81 47.65
C ASN A 141 -17.31 18.51 47.41
N SER A 142 -16.74 19.13 48.45
CA SER A 142 -15.38 19.65 48.36
C SER A 142 -14.36 18.52 48.22
N ILE A 143 -13.41 18.70 47.31
CA ILE A 143 -12.38 17.70 46.97
C ILE A 143 -10.94 18.13 47.30
N ASP A 144 -10.77 19.36 47.77
CA ASP A 144 -9.49 19.99 48.12
C ASP A 144 -9.44 20.46 49.58
N GLY A 145 -10.46 20.15 50.39
CA GLY A 145 -10.58 20.66 51.76
C GLY A 145 -10.95 22.15 51.84
N GLY A 146 -11.13 22.81 50.70
CA GLY A 146 -11.66 24.17 50.52
C GLY A 146 -13.08 24.12 49.95
N ASP A 147 -13.40 25.02 49.01
CA ASP A 147 -14.73 25.14 48.39
C ASP A 147 -14.66 24.90 46.86
N SER A 148 -13.95 23.84 46.45
CA SER A 148 -13.86 23.43 45.03
C SER A 148 -14.71 22.20 44.73
N PHE A 149 -15.48 22.27 43.63
CA PHE A 149 -16.48 21.27 43.24
C PHE A 149 -16.24 20.78 41.81
N SER A 150 -14.98 20.48 41.50
CA SER A 150 -14.52 20.33 40.12
C SER A 150 -15.17 19.18 39.36
N TYR A 151 -15.21 19.33 38.03
CA TYR A 151 -15.59 18.27 37.10
C TYR A 151 -14.67 18.25 35.88
N ALA A 152 -14.60 17.10 35.21
CA ALA A 152 -14.00 16.95 33.90
C ALA A 152 -14.84 16.00 33.04
N SER A 153 -14.95 16.31 31.75
CA SER A 153 -15.75 15.62 30.76
C SER A 153 -14.94 15.40 29.49
N TYR A 154 -15.40 14.43 28.68
CA TYR A 154 -14.70 13.92 27.51
C TYR A 154 -15.67 13.58 26.37
N ALA A 155 -15.26 13.81 25.12
CA ALA A 155 -15.91 13.26 23.94
C ALA A 155 -14.88 12.86 22.86
N ASP A 156 -15.11 11.72 22.22
CA ASP A 156 -14.45 11.38 20.96
C ASP A 156 -15.10 12.17 19.82
N VAL A 157 -14.32 13.00 19.14
CA VAL A 157 -14.76 13.84 18.02
C VAL A 157 -14.04 13.49 16.71
N THR A 158 -13.44 12.30 16.64
CA THR A 158 -12.66 11.82 15.48
C THR A 158 -13.48 11.87 14.19
N ASP A 159 -14.69 11.33 14.19
CA ASP A 159 -15.57 11.33 13.01
C ASP A 159 -15.95 12.74 12.55
N ILE A 160 -16.09 13.68 13.49
CA ILE A 160 -16.40 15.07 13.18
C ILE A 160 -15.19 15.69 12.48
N VAL A 161 -14.02 15.62 13.11
CA VAL A 161 -12.78 16.23 12.61
C VAL A 161 -12.38 15.67 11.25
N THR A 162 -12.37 14.34 11.11
CA THR A 162 -11.97 13.66 9.86
C THR A 162 -12.98 13.83 8.72
N SER A 163 -14.23 14.23 9.00
CA SER A 163 -15.23 14.55 7.98
C SER A 163 -15.20 16.01 7.50
N LEU A 164 -14.41 16.88 8.13
CA LEU A 164 -14.27 18.28 7.72
C LEU A 164 -13.50 18.36 6.40
N GLY A 165 -13.99 19.16 5.45
CA GLY A 165 -13.23 19.46 4.23
C GLY A 165 -11.98 20.33 4.49
N THR A 166 -11.89 20.95 5.66
CA THR A 166 -10.70 21.67 6.15
C THR A 166 -10.62 21.44 7.65
N ASP A 167 -9.61 20.67 8.06
CA ASP A 167 -9.39 20.18 9.41
C ASP A 167 -8.19 20.85 10.12
N LEU A 168 -7.42 21.71 9.43
CA LEU A 168 -6.45 22.63 10.06
C LEU A 168 -6.99 24.06 10.15
N GLY A 169 -6.54 24.79 11.17
CA GLY A 169 -6.95 26.16 11.47
C GLY A 169 -7.76 26.25 12.76
N THR A 170 -8.62 27.27 12.86
CA THR A 170 -9.25 27.66 14.12
C THR A 170 -10.37 26.72 14.58
N TYR A 171 -10.17 26.03 15.70
CA TYR A 171 -11.23 25.30 16.40
C TYR A 171 -11.83 26.16 17.50
N THR A 172 -13.16 26.16 17.60
CA THR A 172 -13.90 26.88 18.65
C THR A 172 -14.71 25.89 19.50
N VAL A 173 -14.57 25.99 20.82
CA VAL A 173 -15.44 25.27 21.77
C VAL A 173 -16.25 26.30 22.55
N ALA A 174 -17.52 25.97 22.76
CA ALA A 174 -18.49 26.81 23.38
C ALA A 174 -19.34 26.04 24.40
N ASN A 175 -20.03 26.78 25.27
CA ASN A 175 -20.94 26.25 26.28
C ASN A 175 -20.31 25.35 27.35
N VAL A 176 -19.02 25.53 27.66
CA VAL A 176 -18.41 24.87 28.83
C VAL A 176 -18.99 25.52 30.09
N SER A 177 -19.70 24.74 30.91
CA SER A 177 -20.40 25.22 32.11
C SER A 177 -19.43 25.46 33.27
N SER A 178 -19.47 26.65 33.87
CA SER A 178 -18.70 27.00 35.07
C SER A 178 -19.47 27.98 35.96
N ALA A 179 -19.13 28.01 37.25
CA ALA A 179 -19.50 29.12 38.12
C ALA A 179 -18.72 30.39 37.71
N GLU A 180 -19.32 31.56 37.97
CA GLU A 180 -18.83 32.91 37.68
C GLU A 180 -18.67 33.71 38.99
N GLY A 181 -17.93 34.81 38.95
CA GLY A 181 -17.77 35.76 40.07
C GLY A 181 -16.38 35.78 40.72
N GLU A 182 -16.17 36.77 41.59
CA GLU A 182 -14.93 36.97 42.38
C GLU A 182 -14.99 36.22 43.72
N THR A 183 -14.45 35.00 43.75
CA THR A 183 -14.58 34.08 44.90
C THR A 183 -13.88 34.57 46.17
N GLY A 184 -12.84 35.41 46.04
CA GLY A 184 -12.15 36.03 47.16
C GLY A 184 -13.03 36.99 47.98
N LEU A 185 -14.19 37.38 47.45
CA LEU A 185 -15.20 38.19 48.16
C LEU A 185 -16.31 37.36 48.79
N TYR A 186 -16.30 36.03 48.66
CA TYR A 186 -17.34 35.16 49.20
C TYR A 186 -17.26 35.06 50.75
N ASP A 187 -18.39 34.74 51.37
CA ASP A 187 -18.51 34.37 52.79
C ASP A 187 -19.25 33.02 52.88
N PRO A 188 -18.53 31.91 53.15
CA PRO A 188 -17.10 31.83 53.49
C PRO A 188 -16.16 32.17 52.31
N TYR A 189 -14.94 32.59 52.65
CA TYR A 189 -13.88 32.91 51.70
C TYR A 189 -13.48 31.66 50.90
N ASN A 190 -13.44 31.78 49.57
CA ASN A 190 -12.89 30.75 48.67
C ASN A 190 -11.68 31.31 47.92
N GLY A 191 -10.50 30.83 48.33
CA GLY A 191 -9.21 31.23 47.76
C GLY A 191 -8.64 30.29 46.71
N THR A 192 -9.38 29.25 46.31
CA THR A 192 -9.02 28.43 45.14
C THR A 192 -9.33 29.28 43.91
N GLY A 193 -10.61 29.56 43.65
CA GLY A 193 -11.02 30.40 42.54
C GLY A 193 -12.03 29.70 41.64
N HIS A 194 -12.40 30.38 40.55
CA HIS A 194 -13.07 29.74 39.43
C HIS A 194 -12.09 29.66 38.26
N SER A 195 -12.06 28.51 37.61
CA SER A 195 -11.31 28.27 36.38
C SER A 195 -12.02 27.24 35.54
N ALA A 196 -11.97 27.40 34.21
CA ALA A 196 -12.56 26.49 33.26
C ALA A 196 -11.93 26.63 31.87
N GLY A 197 -11.95 25.55 31.10
CA GLY A 197 -11.44 25.54 29.73
C GLY A 197 -11.62 24.19 29.05
N TRP A 198 -11.00 24.05 27.88
CA TRP A 198 -11.08 22.88 27.04
C TRP A 198 -9.76 22.59 26.34
N SER A 199 -9.54 21.31 26.02
CA SER A 199 -8.38 20.82 25.27
C SER A 199 -8.80 19.81 24.22
N LEU A 200 -8.34 19.97 22.98
CA LEU A 200 -8.51 19.04 21.87
C LEU A 200 -7.17 18.32 21.61
N PHE A 201 -7.14 17.04 21.92
CA PHE A 201 -6.01 16.14 21.69
C PHE A 201 -6.15 15.50 20.31
N ILE A 202 -5.12 15.67 19.48
CA ILE A 202 -5.04 15.14 18.12
C ILE A 202 -3.89 14.15 18.04
N VAL A 203 -4.15 13.00 17.42
CA VAL A 203 -3.13 12.08 16.93
C VAL A 203 -3.21 12.08 15.42
N TYR A 204 -2.08 12.33 14.75
CA TYR A 204 -2.00 12.35 13.30
C TYR A 204 -0.86 11.47 12.81
N GLU A 205 -1.06 10.83 11.67
CA GLU A 205 -0.02 10.19 10.90
C GLU A 205 0.65 11.19 9.96
N ASP A 206 1.97 11.09 9.85
CA ASP A 206 2.78 11.72 8.82
C ASP A 206 3.91 10.72 8.49
N PRO A 207 3.97 10.19 7.25
CA PRO A 207 4.92 9.15 6.88
C PRO A 207 6.39 9.61 6.94
N THR A 208 6.64 10.93 7.03
CA THR A 208 7.97 11.52 7.18
C THR A 208 8.45 11.57 8.64
N LEU A 209 7.56 11.31 9.60
CA LEU A 209 7.89 11.26 11.03
C LEU A 209 8.31 9.84 11.46
N PRO A 210 9.12 9.71 12.52
CA PRO A 210 9.43 8.40 13.08
C PRO A 210 8.16 7.72 13.61
N GLY A 211 8.17 6.38 13.62
CA GLY A 211 7.16 5.60 14.32
C GLY A 211 7.14 5.96 15.81
N LYS A 212 5.95 6.08 16.38
CA LYS A 212 5.75 6.33 17.82
C LYS A 212 4.74 5.37 18.41
N SER A 213 5.00 4.96 19.65
CA SER A 213 4.03 4.35 20.54
C SER A 213 3.29 5.46 21.27
N ILE A 214 2.00 5.64 20.95
CA ILE A 214 1.19 6.76 21.43
C ILE A 214 0.12 6.23 22.38
N THR A 215 0.13 6.71 23.62
CA THR A 215 -0.86 6.35 24.63
C THR A 215 -1.41 7.59 25.32
N SER A 216 -2.74 7.75 25.33
CA SER A 216 -3.41 8.79 26.10
C SER A 216 -4.10 8.21 27.33
N PHE A 217 -4.20 9.00 28.40
CA PHE A 217 -4.80 8.61 29.66
C PHE A 217 -5.70 9.73 30.15
N ASP A 218 -6.88 9.34 30.62
CA ASP A 218 -7.76 10.24 31.37
C ASP A 218 -8.07 9.63 32.74
N GLY A 219 -8.35 10.52 33.68
CA GLY A 219 -8.55 10.20 35.09
C GLY A 219 -8.88 11.50 35.83
N PHE A 220 -8.85 11.46 37.16
CA PHE A 220 -9.06 12.68 37.94
C PHE A 220 -8.40 12.62 39.31
N SER A 221 -7.61 13.63 39.63
CA SER A 221 -6.92 13.78 40.91
C SER A 221 -6.89 15.24 41.36
N ALA A 222 -7.04 15.46 42.67
CA ALA A 222 -6.84 16.76 43.32
C ALA A 222 -5.53 16.76 44.09
N ILE A 223 -4.65 17.71 43.79
CA ILE A 223 -3.34 17.87 44.40
C ILE A 223 -3.41 19.17 45.19
N SER A 224 -3.35 19.08 46.51
CA SER A 224 -3.74 20.20 47.38
C SER A 224 -2.99 20.18 48.70
N VAL A 225 -2.39 21.32 49.06
CA VAL A 225 -1.85 21.52 50.42
C VAL A 225 -2.98 21.59 51.46
N PRO A 226 -4.04 22.43 51.29
CA PRO A 226 -5.17 22.45 52.23
C PRO A 226 -5.88 21.11 52.38
N GLY A 227 -6.03 20.35 51.28
CA GLY A 227 -6.69 19.05 51.25
C GLY A 227 -5.89 17.91 51.86
N GLY A 228 -4.64 18.16 52.25
CA GLY A 228 -3.75 17.15 52.83
C GLY A 228 -3.27 16.11 51.82
N ASN A 229 -3.33 16.41 50.52
CA ASN A 229 -2.84 15.57 49.43
C ASN A 229 -1.87 16.34 48.51
N PRO A 230 -0.72 16.81 49.04
CA PRO A 230 0.17 17.71 48.29
C PRO A 230 1.03 16.98 47.24
N SER A 231 0.93 15.65 47.12
CA SER A 231 1.71 14.88 46.17
C SER A 231 0.98 13.58 45.78
N LEU A 232 1.10 13.19 44.52
CA LEU A 232 0.56 11.95 43.98
C LEU A 232 1.48 11.35 42.92
N ASP A 233 1.77 10.06 43.06
CA ASP A 233 2.41 9.25 42.02
C ASP A 233 1.34 8.51 41.20
N ILE A 234 1.39 8.67 39.88
CA ILE A 234 0.50 8.04 38.91
C ILE A 234 1.34 7.08 38.06
N PRO A 235 1.24 5.75 38.28
CA PRO A 235 1.88 4.79 37.41
C PRO A 235 1.15 4.77 36.06
N VAL A 236 1.91 4.78 34.97
CA VAL A 236 1.41 4.70 33.60
C VAL A 236 2.11 3.55 32.88
N ASP A 237 1.36 2.78 32.11
CA ASP A 237 1.84 1.69 31.27
C ASP A 237 1.16 1.72 29.90
N GLY A 238 1.69 0.96 28.94
CA GLY A 238 1.08 0.81 27.62
C GLY A 238 1.85 1.43 26.47
N PHE A 239 2.97 2.14 26.73
CA PHE A 239 3.93 2.56 25.71
C PHE A 239 5.16 1.63 25.71
N ARG A 240 5.96 1.67 24.65
CA ARG A 240 7.31 1.07 24.63
C ARG A 240 8.35 2.07 24.15
N THR A 241 9.56 1.97 24.68
CA THR A 241 10.71 2.76 24.20
C THR A 241 11.66 1.93 23.36
N VAL A 242 12.47 2.60 22.54
CA VAL A 242 13.57 2.01 21.78
C VAL A 242 14.56 1.18 22.65
N PRO A 243 15.10 0.05 22.16
CA PRO A 243 16.13 -0.72 22.87
C PRO A 243 17.46 0.01 23.05
N ALA A 244 18.24 -0.39 24.05
CA ALA A 244 19.56 0.18 24.28
C ALA A 244 20.54 -0.14 23.13
N PRO A 245 21.46 0.79 22.75
CA PRO A 245 21.76 2.08 23.40
C PRO A 245 21.13 3.29 22.69
N ALA A 246 20.05 3.11 21.92
CA ALA A 246 19.49 4.18 21.11
C ALA A 246 18.91 5.33 21.97
N PRO A 247 18.93 6.59 21.51
CA PRO A 247 18.30 7.70 22.23
C PRO A 247 16.78 7.52 22.32
N VAL A 248 16.21 7.62 23.53
CA VAL A 248 14.76 7.58 23.76
C VAL A 248 14.22 9.01 23.68
N ARG A 249 13.41 9.30 22.66
CA ARG A 249 12.69 10.57 22.53
C ARG A 249 11.20 10.35 22.79
N ALA A 250 10.57 11.31 23.46
CA ALA A 250 9.16 11.23 23.77
C ALA A 250 8.56 12.63 23.88
N ASN A 251 7.29 12.75 23.50
CA ASN A 251 6.48 13.93 23.72
C ASN A 251 5.45 13.64 24.81
N PHE A 252 5.10 14.66 25.59
CA PHE A 252 4.16 14.58 26.70
C PHE A 252 3.10 15.67 26.56
N ALA A 253 1.83 15.29 26.64
CA ALA A 253 0.69 16.22 26.65
C ALA A 253 -0.05 16.15 27.99
N PHE A 254 -0.69 17.23 28.42
CA PHE A 254 -1.45 17.28 29.67
C PHE A 254 -2.52 18.38 29.67
N ALA A 255 -3.53 18.22 30.53
CA ALA A 255 -4.51 19.25 30.84
C ALA A 255 -4.95 19.22 32.32
N THR A 256 -5.03 20.41 32.94
CA THR A 256 -5.10 20.65 34.38
C THR A 256 -5.90 21.94 34.69
N LEU A 257 -6.53 22.02 35.87
CA LEU A 257 -7.23 23.21 36.38
C LEU A 257 -6.59 23.72 37.70
N GLU A 258 -6.74 25.01 37.99
CA GLU A 258 -6.27 25.76 39.18
C GLU A 258 -4.75 25.92 39.36
N GLY A 259 -3.95 25.90 38.29
CA GLY A 259 -2.53 26.27 38.40
C GLY A 259 -2.33 27.80 38.44
N ASP A 260 -2.27 28.41 39.62
CA ASP A 260 -2.25 29.88 39.76
C ASP A 260 -0.88 30.46 39.40
N SER A 261 -0.82 31.38 38.42
CA SER A 261 0.46 31.96 37.95
C SER A 261 1.37 32.53 39.07
N PRO A 262 0.85 33.20 40.13
CA PRO A 262 1.69 33.77 41.19
C PRO A 262 2.07 32.78 42.31
N ILE A 263 1.49 31.58 42.37
CA ILE A 263 1.76 30.59 43.42
C ILE A 263 2.88 29.66 42.95
N PHE A 264 3.88 29.44 43.80
CA PHE A 264 5.01 28.56 43.50
C PHE A 264 4.89 27.27 44.31
N GLY A 265 5.59 26.24 43.84
CA GLY A 265 5.66 24.95 44.50
C GLY A 265 5.09 23.81 43.67
N ASP A 266 4.45 24.14 42.54
CA ASP A 266 3.79 23.18 41.65
C ASP A 266 4.78 22.55 40.70
N ARG A 267 4.79 21.22 40.65
CA ARG A 267 5.77 20.44 39.89
C ARG A 267 5.12 19.26 39.22
N LEU A 268 5.53 19.04 37.98
CA LEU A 268 5.32 17.81 37.24
C LEU A 268 6.67 17.10 37.14
N LEU A 269 6.72 15.84 37.54
CA LEU A 269 7.90 15.00 37.42
C LEU A 269 7.59 13.76 36.60
N LEU A 270 8.60 13.29 35.87
CA LEU A 270 8.57 12.01 35.18
C LEU A 270 9.74 11.15 35.69
N ASN A 271 9.43 9.98 36.24
CA ASN A 271 10.40 9.09 36.89
C ASN A 271 11.29 9.81 37.92
N GLY A 272 10.71 10.76 38.66
CA GLY A 272 11.39 11.55 39.69
C GLY A 272 12.23 12.73 39.18
N ILE A 273 12.20 13.03 37.88
CA ILE A 273 12.86 14.20 37.29
C ILE A 273 11.83 15.29 36.98
N SER A 274 12.03 16.51 37.48
CA SER A 274 11.15 17.65 37.21
C SER A 274 11.19 18.06 35.74
N LEU A 275 10.01 18.26 35.16
CA LEU A 275 9.85 18.81 33.82
C LEU A 275 9.72 20.33 33.89
N SER A 276 10.10 21.00 32.80
CA SER A 276 9.93 22.45 32.61
C SER A 276 9.95 22.83 31.13
N THR A 277 9.42 24.01 30.84
CA THR A 277 9.42 24.65 29.51
C THR A 277 9.83 26.12 29.65
N ALA A 278 9.93 26.87 28.55
CA ALA A 278 10.31 28.28 28.61
C ALA A 278 9.33 29.14 29.42
N ASP A 279 8.06 28.74 29.45
CA ASP A 279 6.93 29.38 30.11
C ASP A 279 6.48 28.68 31.41
N ARG A 280 6.97 27.47 31.69
CA ARG A 280 6.66 26.68 32.90
C ARG A 280 7.92 26.31 33.67
N PRO A 281 8.32 27.12 34.69
CA PRO A 281 9.47 26.80 35.54
C PRO A 281 9.28 25.49 36.32
N GLU A 282 10.36 24.77 36.64
CA GLU A 282 10.31 23.51 37.43
C GLU A 282 9.67 23.64 38.83
N THR A 283 9.62 24.87 39.35
CA THR A 283 9.01 25.19 40.66
C THR A 283 7.63 25.82 40.53
N ASN A 284 7.11 25.96 39.31
CA ASN A 284 5.77 26.44 39.04
C ASN A 284 5.32 25.95 37.66
N PHE A 285 5.14 24.63 37.53
CA PHE A 285 4.84 24.00 36.24
C PHE A 285 3.40 24.27 35.78
N PHE A 286 2.45 24.25 36.73
CA PHE A 286 1.05 24.61 36.51
C PHE A 286 0.87 26.07 36.92
N ASN A 287 0.77 26.97 35.96
CA ASN A 287 0.95 28.41 36.20
C ASN A 287 0.07 29.29 35.30
N SER A 288 -1.09 28.77 34.89
CA SER A 288 -2.05 29.45 34.04
C SER A 288 -1.48 29.77 32.65
N SER A 289 -0.85 28.77 32.02
CA SER A 289 -0.26 28.92 30.69
C SER A 289 -0.74 27.86 29.70
N VAL A 290 -0.45 28.08 28.43
CA VAL A 290 -0.66 27.12 27.34
C VAL A 290 0.61 26.97 26.54
N THR A 291 1.11 25.73 26.40
CA THR A 291 2.45 25.44 25.86
C THR A 291 2.37 24.51 24.65
N GLN A 292 3.17 24.82 23.63
CA GLN A 292 3.33 24.02 22.41
C GLN A 292 4.60 23.16 22.44
N LEU A 293 4.68 22.22 21.50
CA LEU A 293 5.63 21.11 21.48
C LEU A 293 7.10 21.53 21.59
N ASP A 294 7.46 22.70 21.02
CA ASP A 294 8.80 23.29 21.09
C ASP A 294 9.13 23.94 22.45
N ALA A 295 8.28 23.72 23.46
CA ALA A 295 8.39 24.21 24.82
C ALA A 295 8.29 25.75 24.94
N THR A 296 7.48 26.38 24.09
CA THR A 296 7.18 27.82 24.10
C THR A 296 5.68 28.13 24.27
N PRO A 297 5.29 29.38 24.59
CA PRO A 297 3.88 29.77 24.68
C PRO A 297 3.11 29.68 23.36
N VAL A 298 1.86 29.21 23.43
CA VAL A 298 0.91 29.21 22.30
C VAL A 298 0.25 30.59 22.13
N ASN A 299 0.37 31.18 20.95
CA ASN A 299 -0.04 32.57 20.67
C ASN A 299 -1.22 32.72 19.68
N ASP A 300 -1.63 31.63 19.05
CA ASP A 300 -2.71 31.50 18.07
C ASP A 300 -4.00 31.00 18.72
N ARG A 301 -4.45 31.77 19.73
CA ARG A 301 -5.68 31.54 20.50
C ARG A 301 -6.52 32.80 20.58
N VAL A 302 -7.83 32.65 20.81
CA VAL A 302 -8.72 33.78 21.09
C VAL A 302 -9.60 33.48 22.31
N PRO A 303 -9.48 34.26 23.40
CA PRO A 303 -8.43 35.27 23.64
C PRO A 303 -7.05 34.63 23.81
N ASN A 304 -6.00 35.34 23.37
CA ASN A 304 -4.61 34.92 23.57
C ASN A 304 -4.06 35.45 24.92
N SER A 305 -4.56 34.90 26.03
CA SER A 305 -4.16 35.28 27.38
C SER A 305 -2.83 34.63 27.77
N SER A 306 -1.90 35.42 28.31
CA SER A 306 -0.65 34.92 28.92
C SER A 306 -0.83 34.45 30.36
N ASN A 307 -1.97 34.78 30.99
CA ASN A 307 -2.44 34.19 32.23
C ASN A 307 -3.90 33.75 31.99
N THR A 308 -4.10 32.44 31.86
CA THR A 308 -5.40 31.79 31.61
C THR A 308 -6.24 31.57 32.87
N LEU A 309 -5.84 32.17 34.00
CA LEU A 309 -6.58 32.20 35.27
C LEU A 309 -6.95 30.78 35.75
N GLY A 310 -5.92 29.97 35.97
CA GLY A 310 -6.00 28.61 36.50
C GLY A 310 -6.13 27.51 35.45
N PHE A 311 -6.39 27.81 34.17
CA PHE A 311 -6.50 26.77 33.14
C PHE A 311 -5.14 26.43 32.54
N ASP A 312 -4.67 25.19 32.68
CA ASP A 312 -3.36 24.75 32.20
C ASP A 312 -3.52 23.63 31.17
N THR A 313 -2.93 23.79 29.99
CA THR A 313 -2.87 22.71 28.99
C THR A 313 -1.63 22.84 28.15
N GLY A 314 -1.13 21.74 27.60
CA GLY A 314 -0.05 21.82 26.63
C GLY A 314 0.55 20.50 26.22
N VAL A 315 1.47 20.59 25.27
CA VAL A 315 2.30 19.49 24.79
C VAL A 315 3.76 19.94 24.79
N MET A 316 4.69 19.03 25.11
CA MET A 316 6.12 19.32 25.15
C MET A 316 6.96 18.10 24.79
N ALA A 317 8.12 18.33 24.17
CA ALA A 317 9.16 17.31 24.08
C ALA A 317 9.80 17.07 25.46
N ILE A 318 9.98 15.80 25.85
CA ILE A 318 10.63 15.42 27.10
C ILE A 318 12.15 15.57 26.95
N PRO A 319 12.84 16.42 27.75
CA PRO A 319 14.28 16.52 27.74
C PRO A 319 14.92 15.25 28.33
N ASN A 320 15.33 14.31 27.47
CA ASN A 320 15.85 13.01 27.90
C ASN A 320 17.34 12.75 27.51
N PRO A 321 18.29 13.66 27.81
CA PRO A 321 19.69 13.45 27.45
C PRO A 321 20.26 12.23 28.17
N GLY A 322 20.87 11.32 27.41
CA GLY A 322 21.45 10.08 27.95
C GLY A 322 20.44 9.10 28.54
N ASN A 323 19.16 9.19 28.15
CA ASN A 323 18.07 8.31 28.61
C ASN A 323 17.90 8.34 30.14
N THR A 324 18.04 9.53 30.73
CA THR A 324 18.03 9.75 32.19
C THR A 324 16.64 9.94 32.79
N VAL A 325 15.65 10.34 31.98
CA VAL A 325 14.25 10.50 32.37
C VAL A 325 13.47 9.24 32.01
N ILE A 326 13.54 8.80 30.76
CA ILE A 326 12.98 7.52 30.30
C ILE A 326 14.13 6.67 29.78
N ALA A 327 14.31 5.49 30.38
CA ALA A 327 15.33 4.53 29.99
C ALA A 327 14.92 3.79 28.70
N ASN A 328 15.90 3.15 28.06
CA ASN A 328 15.62 2.14 27.03
C ASN A 328 14.81 0.97 27.58
N ASP A 329 14.14 0.24 26.69
CA ASP A 329 13.35 -0.95 27.00
C ASP A 329 12.25 -0.73 28.08
N ALA A 330 11.90 0.52 28.37
CA ALA A 330 10.85 0.87 29.30
C ALA A 330 9.47 0.62 28.67
N THR A 331 8.56 0.07 29.48
CA THR A 331 7.15 -0.18 29.12
C THR A 331 6.17 0.56 30.05
N SER A 332 6.71 1.37 30.94
CA SER A 332 5.98 2.08 31.98
C SER A 332 6.79 3.28 32.47
N ALA A 333 6.12 4.27 33.04
CA ALA A 333 6.73 5.36 33.78
C ALA A 333 5.88 5.73 35.00
N THR A 334 6.42 6.60 35.86
CA THR A 334 5.65 7.25 36.92
C THR A 334 5.59 8.74 36.65
N VAL A 335 4.37 9.26 36.52
CA VAL A 335 4.10 10.70 36.53
C VAL A 335 3.85 11.11 37.98
N SER A 336 4.66 12.01 38.51
CA SER A 336 4.47 12.54 39.88
C SER A 336 4.01 13.99 39.81
N LEU A 337 2.96 14.29 40.56
CA LEU A 337 2.40 15.63 40.73
C LEU A 337 2.71 16.08 42.15
N GLU A 338 3.23 17.29 42.32
CA GLU A 338 3.53 17.87 43.62
C GLU A 338 3.07 19.33 43.73
N THR A 339 2.71 19.76 44.93
CA THR A 339 2.53 21.16 45.30
C THR A 339 3.08 21.42 46.71
N SER A 340 3.52 22.65 46.95
CA SER A 340 3.85 23.14 48.31
C SER A 340 3.16 24.46 48.67
N GLY A 341 2.27 24.95 47.80
CA GLY A 341 1.59 26.23 47.98
C GLY A 341 0.16 26.29 47.43
N ASP A 342 -0.23 25.37 46.56
CA ASP A 342 -1.44 25.50 45.73
C ASP A 342 -2.43 24.34 45.87
N THR A 343 -3.51 24.41 45.09
CA THR A 343 -4.45 23.35 44.77
C THR A 343 -4.68 23.29 43.26
N TYR A 344 -4.45 22.13 42.63
CA TYR A 344 -4.77 21.94 41.20
C TYR A 344 -5.39 20.56 40.92
N PHE A 345 -6.04 20.43 39.76
CA PHE A 345 -6.81 19.25 39.37
C PHE A 345 -6.33 18.69 38.02
N GLN A 346 -5.67 17.54 38.04
CA GLN A 346 -5.20 16.84 36.84
C GLN A 346 -6.32 15.95 36.29
N TYR A 347 -6.56 15.99 34.98
CA TYR A 347 -7.55 15.10 34.36
C TYR A 347 -7.13 14.42 33.05
N PHE A 348 -6.06 14.86 32.40
CA PHE A 348 -5.59 14.26 31.15
C PHE A 348 -4.07 14.30 31.01
N PHE A 349 -3.45 13.24 30.48
CA PHE A 349 -2.11 13.30 29.91
C PHE A 349 -1.90 12.25 28.82
N ALA A 350 -0.89 12.43 27.96
CA ALA A 350 -0.54 11.47 26.91
C ALA A 350 0.97 11.40 26.68
N PHE A 351 1.43 10.26 26.16
CA PHE A 351 2.81 10.02 25.74
C PHE A 351 2.83 9.67 24.26
N ALA A 352 3.81 10.20 23.53
CA ALA A 352 4.16 9.76 22.18
C ALA A 352 5.67 9.48 22.14
N VAL A 353 6.02 8.20 22.23
CA VAL A 353 7.41 7.74 22.43
C VAL A 353 7.95 7.19 21.12
N ASP A 354 9.10 7.68 20.65
CA ASP A 354 9.77 7.12 19.46
C ASP A 354 9.95 5.61 19.64
N ILE A 355 9.62 4.86 18.59
CA ILE A 355 9.97 3.46 18.44
C ILE A 355 10.99 3.30 17.32
N ILE A 356 11.76 2.21 17.38
CA ILE A 356 12.65 1.80 16.29
C ILE A 356 11.86 0.81 15.45
N GLU A 357 11.69 1.13 14.18
CA GLU A 357 11.07 0.25 13.20
C GLU A 357 11.65 0.49 11.79
N PRO A 358 11.86 -0.56 11.00
CA PRO A 358 12.23 -0.42 9.60
C PRO A 358 11.04 0.12 8.81
N TYR A 359 11.31 0.74 7.67
CA TYR A 359 10.24 1.15 6.77
C TYR A 359 10.65 1.02 5.31
N ILE A 360 10.03 0.05 4.65
CA ILE A 360 10.27 -0.22 3.24
C ILE A 360 9.30 0.64 2.43
N VAL A 361 9.83 1.68 1.78
CA VAL A 361 9.09 2.35 0.71
C VAL A 361 9.05 1.41 -0.47
N LEU A 362 7.90 0.79 -0.69
CA LEU A 362 7.64 -0.05 -1.85
C LEU A 362 6.95 0.79 -2.93
N THR A 363 7.59 0.98 -4.08
CA THR A 363 6.98 1.63 -5.24
C THR A 363 6.63 0.63 -6.31
N LYS A 364 5.60 0.93 -7.09
CA LYS A 364 5.26 0.18 -8.29
C LYS A 364 4.77 1.09 -9.40
N ILE A 365 5.50 1.08 -10.52
CA ILE A 365 5.17 1.85 -11.72
C ILE A 365 5.16 0.93 -12.94
N VAL A 366 4.69 1.46 -14.07
CA VAL A 366 4.68 0.77 -15.37
C VAL A 366 5.40 1.65 -16.38
N GLU A 367 6.36 1.08 -17.08
CA GLU A 367 7.15 1.77 -18.10
C GLU A 367 6.94 1.15 -19.50
N ASP A 368 7.08 1.97 -20.53
CA ASP A 368 7.30 1.51 -21.91
C ASP A 368 8.76 1.02 -22.12
N ASP A 369 9.06 0.46 -23.30
CA ASP A 369 10.42 0.00 -23.66
C ASP A 369 11.47 1.12 -23.69
N ALA A 370 11.03 2.39 -23.74
CA ALA A 370 11.90 3.54 -23.69
C ALA A 370 12.16 4.05 -22.25
N GLY A 371 11.56 3.40 -21.23
CA GLY A 371 11.71 3.73 -19.82
C GLY A 371 10.85 4.92 -19.36
N ASN A 372 9.78 5.25 -20.08
CA ASN A 372 8.85 6.31 -19.66
C ASN A 372 7.72 5.72 -18.83
N ASP A 373 7.38 6.35 -17.70
CA ASP A 373 6.19 5.99 -16.90
C ASP A 373 4.90 6.26 -17.70
N ILE A 374 4.12 5.20 -17.92
CA ILE A 374 2.86 5.19 -18.66
C ILE A 374 1.65 4.92 -17.76
N GLY A 375 1.79 5.07 -16.44
CA GLY A 375 0.69 5.00 -15.49
C GLY A 375 -0.50 5.89 -15.90
N GLY A 376 -1.69 5.30 -15.91
CA GLY A 376 -2.96 5.93 -16.29
C GLY A 376 -3.21 6.06 -17.80
N GLN A 377 -2.27 5.65 -18.66
CA GLN A 377 -2.41 5.76 -20.12
C GLN A 377 -3.20 4.59 -20.73
N THR A 378 -3.53 4.70 -22.02
CA THR A 378 -4.14 3.60 -22.81
C THR A 378 -3.06 2.92 -23.63
N VAL A 379 -3.06 1.59 -23.64
CA VAL A 379 -2.07 0.73 -24.32
C VAL A 379 -2.80 -0.22 -25.26
N GLY A 380 -2.22 -0.46 -26.45
CA GLY A 380 -2.76 -1.39 -27.44
C GLY A 380 -2.48 -2.85 -27.11
N LEU A 381 -3.09 -3.78 -27.86
CA LEU A 381 -2.83 -5.22 -27.77
C LEU A 381 -1.39 -5.57 -28.19
N GLY A 382 -0.85 -6.68 -27.67
CA GLY A 382 0.51 -7.15 -27.98
C GLY A 382 1.63 -6.13 -27.72
N THR A 383 1.42 -5.16 -26.83
CA THR A 383 2.43 -4.15 -26.51
C THR A 383 3.27 -4.63 -25.33
N PRO A 384 4.61 -4.68 -25.46
CA PRO A 384 5.52 -4.97 -24.34
C PRO A 384 5.60 -3.79 -23.38
N LEU A 385 5.69 -4.09 -22.09
CA LEU A 385 5.69 -3.16 -20.98
C LEU A 385 6.54 -3.70 -19.83
N ASN A 386 6.90 -2.83 -18.89
CA ASN A 386 7.71 -3.21 -17.74
C ASN A 386 7.07 -2.75 -16.43
N TYR A 387 6.73 -3.69 -15.54
CA TYR A 387 6.45 -3.33 -14.14
C TYR A 387 7.76 -3.15 -13.38
N ILE A 388 7.91 -2.00 -12.73
CA ILE A 388 9.08 -1.69 -11.91
C ILE A 388 8.63 -1.65 -10.46
N ILE A 389 9.15 -2.57 -9.65
CA ILE A 389 8.95 -2.56 -8.20
C ILE A 389 10.22 -2.00 -7.56
N GLY A 390 10.14 -0.77 -7.07
CA GLY A 390 11.23 -0.16 -6.29
C GLY A 390 11.08 -0.47 -4.81
N PHE A 391 12.17 -0.69 -4.10
CA PHE A 391 12.16 -0.80 -2.64
C PHE A 391 13.36 -0.10 -2.01
N GLN A 392 13.14 0.55 -0.87
CA GLN A 392 14.18 1.17 -0.08
C GLN A 392 13.77 1.20 1.40
N ASN A 393 14.71 0.89 2.30
CA ASN A 393 14.49 1.16 3.72
C ASN A 393 14.83 2.62 4.06
N ILE A 394 13.81 3.42 4.40
CA ILE A 394 13.98 4.78 4.93
C ILE A 394 13.62 4.88 6.42
N GLY A 395 13.39 3.74 7.07
CA GLY A 395 13.18 3.65 8.50
C GLY A 395 14.44 3.93 9.30
N ASN A 396 14.32 3.84 10.62
CA ASN A 396 15.43 4.04 11.57
C ASN A 396 15.89 2.71 12.21
N ASP A 397 15.53 1.57 11.60
CA ASP A 397 15.99 0.21 11.90
C ASP A 397 16.36 -0.47 10.57
N ASN A 398 17.20 -1.49 10.62
CA ASN A 398 17.37 -2.41 9.49
C ASN A 398 16.13 -3.28 9.35
N ALA A 399 15.70 -3.54 8.12
CA ALA A 399 14.69 -4.56 7.87
C ALA A 399 15.35 -5.94 7.77
N THR A 400 14.60 -6.98 8.09
CA THR A 400 15.00 -8.37 7.95
C THR A 400 13.85 -9.18 7.40
N ASN A 401 14.17 -10.28 6.69
CA ASN A 401 13.17 -11.18 6.10
C ASN A 401 12.17 -10.46 5.19
N LEU A 402 12.63 -9.49 4.39
CA LEU A 402 11.75 -8.79 3.46
C LEU A 402 11.28 -9.75 2.35
N GLN A 403 9.97 -9.94 2.28
CA GLN A 403 9.27 -10.56 1.17
C GLN A 403 8.43 -9.54 0.41
N ILE A 404 8.51 -9.58 -0.91
CA ILE A 404 7.67 -8.77 -1.80
C ILE A 404 6.74 -9.73 -2.55
N ARG A 405 5.43 -9.51 -2.43
CA ARG A 405 4.37 -10.29 -3.07
C ARG A 405 3.70 -9.45 -4.16
N ASP A 406 3.52 -10.05 -5.33
CA ASP A 406 2.88 -9.43 -6.51
C ASP A 406 1.87 -10.41 -7.12
N ILE A 407 0.68 -9.96 -7.45
CA ILE A 407 -0.33 -10.77 -8.16
C ILE A 407 -0.51 -10.18 -9.55
N LEU A 408 0.09 -10.85 -10.55
CA LEU A 408 0.10 -10.35 -11.91
C LEU A 408 -1.31 -10.40 -12.53
N PRO A 409 -1.75 -9.33 -13.22
CA PRO A 409 -3.06 -9.28 -13.86
C PRO A 409 -3.27 -10.37 -14.90
N ILE A 410 -4.51 -10.85 -15.11
CA ILE A 410 -4.79 -11.93 -16.07
C ILE A 410 -4.64 -11.51 -17.54
N ASN A 411 -4.77 -10.22 -17.80
CA ASN A 411 -4.78 -9.54 -19.10
C ASN A 411 -3.38 -9.17 -19.61
N ILE A 412 -2.33 -9.74 -19.01
CA ILE A 412 -0.96 -9.69 -19.53
C ILE A 412 -0.41 -11.11 -19.72
N ILE A 413 0.54 -11.23 -20.63
CA ILE A 413 1.40 -12.37 -20.88
C ILE A 413 2.68 -12.15 -20.08
N TYR A 414 3.10 -13.19 -19.35
CA TYR A 414 4.32 -13.19 -18.55
C TYR A 414 4.98 -14.57 -18.63
N ASN A 415 6.19 -14.63 -19.17
CA ASN A 415 6.95 -15.86 -19.37
C ASN A 415 7.96 -16.04 -18.24
N HIS A 416 7.58 -16.82 -17.24
CA HIS A 416 8.49 -17.16 -16.14
C HIS A 416 9.51 -18.22 -16.58
N PRO A 417 10.82 -18.08 -16.26
CA PRO A 417 11.46 -17.00 -15.52
C PRO A 417 12.17 -15.95 -16.42
N THR A 418 12.01 -16.02 -17.73
CA THR A 418 12.79 -15.21 -18.69
C THR A 418 12.52 -13.72 -18.57
N ASP A 419 11.29 -13.37 -18.20
CA ASP A 419 10.80 -11.98 -18.20
C ASP A 419 11.04 -11.29 -16.85
N LEU A 420 12.11 -11.68 -16.15
CA LEU A 420 12.49 -11.11 -14.85
C LEU A 420 13.94 -10.63 -14.85
N VAL A 421 14.13 -9.39 -14.38
CA VAL A 421 15.44 -8.85 -14.04
C VAL A 421 15.46 -8.51 -12.55
N LEU A 422 16.35 -9.18 -11.82
CA LEU A 422 16.49 -9.04 -10.37
C LEU A 422 17.83 -8.38 -10.02
N PRO A 423 17.87 -7.48 -9.04
CA PRO A 423 19.13 -6.96 -8.52
C PRO A 423 19.85 -8.06 -7.71
N PRO A 424 21.19 -8.04 -7.63
CA PRO A 424 21.93 -9.00 -6.82
C PRO A 424 21.46 -8.98 -5.36
N GLY A 425 21.14 -10.15 -4.81
CA GLY A 425 20.58 -10.29 -3.45
C GLY A 425 19.05 -10.41 -3.39
N VAL A 426 18.36 -10.35 -4.54
CA VAL A 426 16.93 -10.68 -4.63
C VAL A 426 16.76 -12.02 -5.36
N THR A 427 15.84 -12.85 -4.87
CA THR A 427 15.51 -14.16 -5.46
C THR A 427 14.01 -14.40 -5.54
N VAL A 428 13.55 -15.17 -6.53
CA VAL A 428 12.16 -15.64 -6.56
C VAL A 428 11.98 -16.77 -5.55
N SER A 429 11.14 -16.55 -4.55
CA SER A 429 10.72 -17.56 -3.57
C SER A 429 9.73 -18.54 -4.19
N SER A 430 8.72 -18.02 -4.90
CA SER A 430 7.72 -18.84 -5.60
C SER A 430 6.99 -18.09 -6.71
N TYR A 431 6.58 -18.82 -7.75
CA TYR A 431 5.59 -18.37 -8.74
C TYR A 431 4.48 -19.42 -8.88
N ASN A 432 3.22 -19.03 -8.75
CA ASN A 432 2.06 -19.88 -9.00
C ASN A 432 1.33 -19.41 -10.27
N PRO A 433 1.40 -20.16 -11.39
CA PRO A 433 0.80 -19.73 -12.66
C PRO A 433 -0.74 -19.72 -12.65
N THR A 434 -1.39 -20.43 -11.71
CA THR A 434 -2.86 -20.43 -11.61
C THR A 434 -3.38 -19.18 -10.90
N THR A 435 -2.73 -18.80 -9.80
CA THR A 435 -3.09 -17.57 -9.05
C THR A 435 -2.37 -16.33 -9.56
N ARG A 436 -1.38 -16.51 -10.44
CA ARG A 436 -0.46 -15.48 -10.94
C ARG A 436 0.30 -14.75 -9.84
N GLU A 437 0.50 -15.42 -8.70
CA GLU A 437 1.21 -14.88 -7.54
C GLU A 437 2.71 -15.13 -7.65
N LEU A 438 3.49 -14.06 -7.50
CA LEU A 438 4.94 -14.04 -7.52
C LEU A 438 5.43 -13.50 -6.16
N ILE A 439 6.33 -14.24 -5.52
CA ILE A 439 6.92 -13.88 -4.22
C ILE A 439 8.43 -13.80 -4.38
N PHE A 440 9.01 -12.68 -3.95
CA PHE A 440 10.45 -12.43 -3.92
C PHE A 440 10.96 -12.44 -2.47
N ASP A 441 12.11 -13.06 -2.25
CA ASP A 441 12.91 -12.91 -1.02
C ASP A 441 14.04 -11.90 -1.29
N VAL A 442 14.21 -10.94 -0.39
CA VAL A 442 15.24 -9.89 -0.44
C VAL A 442 16.26 -10.13 0.68
N ASP A 443 17.54 -10.17 0.34
CA ASP A 443 18.63 -10.29 1.31
C ASP A 443 18.67 -9.09 2.27
N ASP A 444 18.84 -9.34 3.56
CA ASP A 444 18.86 -8.31 4.61
C ASP A 444 19.91 -7.20 4.33
N SER A 445 20.98 -7.49 3.57
CA SER A 445 22.01 -6.52 3.19
C SER A 445 21.59 -5.47 2.15
N LEU A 446 20.37 -5.55 1.62
CA LEU A 446 19.79 -4.56 0.70
C LEU A 446 18.78 -3.62 1.38
N VAL A 447 18.51 -3.85 2.66
CA VAL A 447 17.47 -3.16 3.44
C VAL A 447 17.99 -2.73 4.81
N GLU A 448 19.28 -2.43 4.90
CA GLU A 448 19.89 -1.73 6.03
C GLU A 448 19.50 -0.24 6.01
N GLU A 449 19.61 0.42 7.16
CA GLU A 449 19.36 1.84 7.28
C GLU A 449 20.26 2.64 6.31
N ASN A 450 19.67 3.52 5.52
CA ASN A 450 20.33 4.38 4.51
C ASN A 450 20.82 3.66 3.24
N ASP A 451 20.42 2.41 3.02
CA ASP A 451 20.66 1.74 1.73
C ASP A 451 19.94 2.47 0.57
N PRO A 452 20.47 2.38 -0.66
CA PRO A 452 19.85 3.01 -1.82
C PRO A 452 18.55 2.32 -2.23
N VAL A 453 17.83 2.92 -3.19
CA VAL A 453 16.69 2.26 -3.84
C VAL A 453 17.22 1.12 -4.73
N TYR A 454 16.55 -0.03 -4.65
CA TYR A 454 16.74 -1.17 -5.55
C TYR A 454 15.45 -1.45 -6.34
N GLU A 455 15.57 -2.06 -7.51
CA GLU A 455 14.44 -2.28 -8.41
C GLU A 455 14.37 -3.72 -8.91
N ILE A 456 13.16 -4.28 -8.89
CA ILE A 456 12.79 -5.53 -9.58
C ILE A 456 12.03 -5.14 -10.85
N ARG A 457 12.44 -5.67 -12.00
CA ARG A 457 11.75 -5.45 -13.28
C ARG A 457 11.08 -6.74 -13.75
N ILE A 458 9.79 -6.63 -14.02
CA ILE A 458 8.95 -7.70 -14.57
C ILE A 458 8.51 -7.25 -15.96
N GLU A 459 9.06 -7.89 -16.99
CA GLU A 459 8.67 -7.67 -18.36
C GLU A 459 7.35 -8.41 -18.63
N VAL A 460 6.42 -7.74 -19.30
CA VAL A 460 5.08 -8.27 -19.58
C VAL A 460 4.61 -7.77 -20.94
N GLU A 461 3.70 -8.49 -21.56
CA GLU A 461 3.04 -8.05 -22.78
C GLU A 461 1.53 -8.01 -22.57
N THR A 462 0.83 -7.01 -23.08
CA THR A 462 -0.64 -7.07 -23.12
C THR A 462 -1.11 -8.23 -24.00
N VAL A 463 -2.23 -8.88 -23.67
CA VAL A 463 -2.79 -9.94 -24.51
C VAL A 463 -2.96 -9.53 -25.98
N GLU A 464 -2.82 -10.49 -26.89
CA GLU A 464 -2.79 -10.26 -28.33
C GLU A 464 -4.19 -10.16 -28.97
N THR A 465 -5.22 -10.72 -28.32
CA THR A 465 -6.56 -10.82 -28.91
C THR A 465 -7.65 -10.19 -28.05
N CYS A 466 -8.65 -9.59 -28.70
CA CYS A 466 -9.82 -9.04 -28.02
C CYS A 466 -10.60 -10.09 -27.24
N ALA A 467 -10.63 -11.35 -27.70
CA ALA A 467 -11.32 -12.43 -26.99
C ALA A 467 -10.79 -12.61 -25.55
N GLN A 468 -9.50 -12.38 -25.31
CA GLN A 468 -8.89 -12.45 -23.98
C GLN A 468 -9.24 -11.25 -23.09
N LEU A 469 -9.85 -10.21 -23.66
CA LEU A 469 -10.39 -9.04 -22.98
C LEU A 469 -11.93 -9.02 -22.96
N ALA A 470 -12.60 -10.15 -23.22
CA ALA A 470 -14.06 -10.16 -23.30
C ALA A 470 -14.78 -10.12 -21.95
N ASP A 471 -14.14 -10.55 -20.86
CA ASP A 471 -14.77 -10.56 -19.53
C ASP A 471 -14.83 -9.16 -18.90
N SER A 472 -15.83 -8.93 -18.03
CA SER A 472 -15.98 -7.62 -17.37
C SER A 472 -14.71 -7.22 -16.62
N CYS A 473 -14.31 -5.95 -16.79
CA CYS A 473 -13.14 -5.32 -16.17
C CYS A 473 -11.77 -5.83 -16.65
N SER A 474 -11.71 -6.75 -17.61
CA SER A 474 -10.45 -7.17 -18.26
C SER A 474 -9.72 -6.00 -18.94
N ASN A 475 -10.42 -4.92 -19.28
CA ASN A 475 -9.86 -3.71 -19.88
C ASN A 475 -9.10 -2.83 -18.86
N LEU A 476 -9.25 -3.10 -17.57
CA LEU A 476 -8.53 -2.44 -16.48
C LEU A 476 -7.34 -3.31 -16.08
N ILE A 477 -6.14 -2.90 -16.47
CA ILE A 477 -4.91 -3.60 -16.08
C ILE A 477 -4.39 -2.94 -14.80
N LEU A 478 -4.75 -3.51 -13.65
CA LEU A 478 -4.41 -3.01 -12.32
C LEU A 478 -3.41 -3.93 -11.64
N ASN A 479 -2.27 -3.39 -11.21
CA ASN A 479 -1.25 -4.17 -10.52
C ASN A 479 -0.74 -3.48 -9.25
N GLN A 480 -0.60 -4.24 -8.15
CA GLN A 480 -0.11 -3.75 -6.86
C GLN A 480 0.81 -4.79 -6.21
N ALA A 481 1.91 -4.35 -5.61
CA ALA A 481 2.80 -5.21 -4.84
C ALA A 481 2.64 -4.95 -3.34
N PHE A 482 3.06 -5.89 -2.51
CA PHE A 482 2.94 -5.83 -1.06
C PHE A 482 4.23 -6.31 -0.40
N ALA A 483 4.70 -5.60 0.62
CA ALA A 483 5.88 -5.96 1.39
C ALA A 483 5.49 -6.62 2.73
N THR A 484 6.29 -7.58 3.18
CA THR A 484 6.22 -8.16 4.52
C THR A 484 7.64 -8.27 5.07
N TYR A 485 7.91 -7.73 6.26
CA TYR A 485 9.26 -7.65 6.83
C TYR A 485 9.25 -7.46 8.35
N ASN A 486 10.41 -7.64 8.98
CA ASN A 486 10.62 -7.47 10.42
C ASN A 486 11.73 -6.46 10.70
N GLY A 487 11.74 -5.85 11.88
CA GLY A 487 12.87 -5.02 12.36
C GLY A 487 14.00 -5.86 12.93
N PHE A 488 15.24 -5.43 12.71
CA PHE A 488 16.41 -6.05 13.34
C PHE A 488 16.38 -5.89 14.86
N TYR A 489 16.03 -4.70 15.38
CA TYR A 489 15.90 -4.48 16.82
C TYR A 489 14.56 -4.96 17.40
N ASN A 490 13.55 -5.17 16.55
CA ASN A 490 12.25 -5.69 16.94
C ASN A 490 11.79 -6.90 16.09
N PRO A 491 12.48 -8.05 16.19
CA PRO A 491 12.28 -9.18 15.28
C PRO A 491 10.95 -9.91 15.48
N ASN A 492 10.21 -9.63 16.56
CA ASN A 492 8.93 -10.28 16.87
C ASN A 492 7.72 -9.50 16.34
N PHE A 493 7.91 -8.27 15.86
CA PHE A 493 6.87 -7.48 15.21
C PHE A 493 7.07 -7.58 13.70
N GLN A 494 6.06 -8.09 13.00
CA GLN A 494 6.07 -8.25 11.55
C GLN A 494 5.15 -7.20 10.95
N ILE A 495 5.71 -6.38 10.05
CA ILE A 495 4.93 -5.58 9.12
C ILE A 495 4.51 -6.53 8.00
N THR A 496 3.22 -6.56 7.66
CA THR A 496 2.67 -7.48 6.66
C THR A 496 1.69 -6.77 5.74
N ASP A 497 1.68 -7.19 4.48
CA ASP A 497 0.86 -6.62 3.41
C ASP A 497 0.97 -5.08 3.29
N ASP A 498 2.18 -4.52 3.50
CA ASP A 498 2.43 -3.09 3.33
C ASP A 498 2.43 -2.75 1.83
N PRO A 499 1.42 -2.01 1.34
CA PRO A 499 1.14 -1.94 -0.08
C PRO A 499 2.07 -0.97 -0.83
N SER A 500 2.33 -1.27 -2.10
CA SER A 500 3.10 -0.39 -2.97
C SER A 500 2.33 0.90 -3.32
N VAL A 501 3.09 1.96 -3.56
CA VAL A 501 2.62 3.26 -4.07
C VAL A 501 3.12 3.52 -5.49
N ASN A 502 2.40 4.32 -6.28
CA ASN A 502 2.76 4.63 -7.67
C ASN A 502 3.71 5.82 -7.84
N SER A 503 4.28 6.36 -6.76
CA SER A 503 5.37 7.32 -6.82
C SER A 503 6.34 7.16 -5.64
N ASN A 504 7.59 7.52 -5.85
CA ASN A 504 8.61 7.68 -4.80
C ASN A 504 8.67 9.12 -4.24
N THR A 505 7.75 9.99 -4.68
CA THR A 505 7.74 11.42 -4.38
C THR A 505 6.32 11.91 -4.13
N GLY A 506 6.05 12.39 -2.91
CA GLY A 506 4.74 12.93 -2.52
C GLY A 506 4.25 12.38 -1.19
N CYS A 507 3.03 12.75 -0.81
CA CYS A 507 2.41 12.24 0.42
C CYS A 507 1.85 10.83 0.22
N LEU A 508 2.57 9.83 0.69
CA LEU A 508 2.31 8.41 0.44
C LEU A 508 1.28 7.82 1.43
N LEU A 509 0.12 8.47 1.60
CA LEU A 509 -0.93 8.02 2.53
C LEU A 509 -2.03 7.20 1.86
N THR A 510 -2.06 7.13 0.53
CA THR A 510 -3.03 6.34 -0.22
C THR A 510 -2.33 5.34 -1.13
N PRO A 511 -2.45 4.03 -0.86
CA PRO A 511 -2.02 2.98 -1.78
C PRO A 511 -2.71 3.16 -3.13
N GLN A 512 -1.95 3.07 -4.23
CA GLN A 512 -2.51 3.12 -5.58
C GLN A 512 -1.92 1.99 -6.41
N ALA A 513 -2.80 1.20 -7.02
CA ALA A 513 -2.41 0.26 -8.05
C ALA A 513 -1.92 1.03 -9.29
N THR A 514 -0.87 0.50 -9.94
CA THR A 514 -0.49 0.97 -11.26
C THR A 514 -1.61 0.58 -12.24
N ASN A 515 -2.12 1.54 -13.02
CA ASN A 515 -3.21 1.31 -13.96
C ASN A 515 -2.81 1.65 -15.39
N PHE A 516 -3.31 0.90 -16.36
CA PHE A 516 -3.45 1.36 -17.74
C PHE A 516 -4.67 0.68 -18.36
N LEU A 517 -5.22 1.30 -19.39
CA LEU A 517 -6.42 0.82 -20.09
C LEU A 517 -5.99 0.08 -21.34
N ALA A 518 -6.57 -1.09 -21.59
CA ALA A 518 -6.49 -1.69 -22.92
C ALA A 518 -7.43 -0.93 -23.87
N ASP A 519 -6.94 -0.55 -25.05
CA ASP A 519 -7.78 0.06 -26.09
C ASP A 519 -8.76 -0.99 -26.64
N LEU A 520 -10.07 -0.71 -26.49
CA LEU A 520 -11.14 -1.57 -27.00
C LEU A 520 -11.79 -1.01 -28.27
N ASP A 521 -11.42 0.20 -28.73
CA ASP A 521 -12.11 0.86 -29.84
C ASP A 521 -11.97 0.10 -31.17
N ASP A 522 -10.87 -0.63 -31.33
CA ASP A 522 -10.60 -1.50 -32.50
C ASP A 522 -11.02 -2.97 -32.27
N CYS A 523 -11.63 -3.31 -31.13
CA CYS A 523 -11.97 -4.69 -30.80
C CYS A 523 -13.28 -5.17 -31.42
N THR A 524 -13.20 -6.31 -32.13
CA THR A 524 -14.36 -7.08 -32.59
C THR A 524 -14.39 -8.43 -31.88
N PHE A 525 -15.44 -8.70 -31.10
CA PHE A 525 -15.62 -9.95 -30.36
C PHE A 525 -16.50 -10.93 -31.15
N LEU A 526 -15.91 -11.66 -32.10
CA LEU A 526 -16.61 -12.60 -32.99
C LEU A 526 -16.37 -14.07 -32.58
N GLU A 527 -17.43 -14.88 -32.60
CA GLU A 527 -17.38 -16.33 -32.35
C GLU A 527 -18.17 -17.12 -33.42
N GLU A 528 -17.58 -18.17 -34.00
CA GLU A 528 -18.22 -19.02 -35.03
C GLU A 528 -18.69 -20.36 -34.46
N VAL A 529 -20.01 -20.62 -34.45
CA VAL A 529 -20.63 -21.77 -33.79
C VAL A 529 -21.29 -22.70 -34.82
N VAL A 530 -21.07 -24.02 -34.71
CA VAL A 530 -21.74 -25.00 -35.59
C VAL A 530 -23.01 -25.58 -34.98
N LEU A 531 -24.12 -25.49 -35.71
CA LEU A 531 -25.40 -26.14 -35.41
C LEU A 531 -25.45 -27.54 -36.03
N CYS A 532 -25.15 -28.57 -35.24
CA CYS A 532 -25.49 -29.99 -35.52
C CYS A 532 -26.61 -30.43 -34.58
N GLY A 533 -27.71 -30.97 -35.13
CA GLY A 533 -28.87 -31.41 -34.36
C GLY A 533 -30.05 -30.43 -34.38
N ALA A 534 -30.81 -30.35 -33.28
CA ALA A 534 -32.03 -29.55 -33.20
C ALA A 534 -31.82 -28.13 -32.64
N SER A 535 -30.73 -27.90 -31.90
CA SER A 535 -30.38 -26.62 -31.26
C SER A 535 -28.91 -26.61 -30.83
N VAL A 536 -28.37 -25.42 -30.53
CA VAL A 536 -27.04 -25.19 -29.90
C VAL A 536 -27.13 -24.07 -28.86
N ASP A 537 -26.30 -24.12 -27.82
CA ASP A 537 -26.22 -23.08 -26.79
C ASP A 537 -25.13 -22.05 -27.13
N LEU A 538 -25.45 -20.76 -27.01
CA LEU A 538 -24.53 -19.62 -27.13
C LEU A 538 -24.30 -19.02 -25.75
N THR A 539 -23.05 -18.82 -25.33
CA THR A 539 -22.70 -18.29 -24.00
C THR A 539 -21.84 -17.04 -24.13
N ALA A 540 -22.31 -15.94 -23.56
CA ALA A 540 -21.60 -14.66 -23.52
C ALA A 540 -20.49 -14.63 -22.44
N ALA A 541 -19.59 -13.66 -22.55
CA ALA A 541 -18.52 -13.40 -21.59
C ALA A 541 -19.04 -13.13 -20.16
N ASN A 542 -18.18 -13.35 -19.16
CA ASN A 542 -18.57 -13.40 -17.75
C ASN A 542 -18.45 -12.05 -17.03
N GLY A 543 -19.10 -11.93 -15.86
CA GLY A 543 -18.90 -10.83 -14.92
C GLY A 543 -19.73 -9.56 -15.18
N TYR A 544 -20.62 -9.58 -16.18
CA TYR A 544 -21.48 -8.45 -16.50
C TYR A 544 -22.75 -8.42 -15.65
N VAL A 545 -23.29 -7.23 -15.40
CA VAL A 545 -24.50 -7.04 -14.57
C VAL A 545 -25.79 -7.29 -15.36
N ALA A 546 -25.74 -7.24 -16.70
CA ALA A 546 -26.87 -7.59 -17.56
C ALA A 546 -26.43 -8.06 -18.96
N TYR A 547 -27.25 -8.93 -19.55
CA TYR A 547 -27.10 -9.48 -20.90
C TYR A 547 -28.37 -9.20 -21.71
N SER A 548 -28.23 -8.88 -23.00
CA SER A 548 -29.36 -8.72 -23.92
C SER A 548 -29.01 -9.28 -25.30
N TRP A 549 -29.66 -10.38 -25.68
CA TRP A 549 -29.44 -11.07 -26.95
C TRP A 549 -30.38 -10.57 -28.04
N SER A 550 -29.91 -10.52 -29.29
CA SER A 550 -30.68 -10.06 -30.45
C SER A 550 -30.18 -10.72 -31.73
N THR A 551 -31.04 -10.85 -32.74
CA THR A 551 -30.64 -11.23 -34.12
C THR A 551 -30.22 -10.03 -34.98
N SER A 552 -30.12 -8.84 -34.36
CA SER A 552 -29.78 -7.58 -35.01
C SER A 552 -28.77 -6.78 -34.17
N LEU A 553 -27.83 -6.14 -34.86
CA LEU A 553 -26.89 -5.13 -34.32
C LEU A 553 -27.57 -3.94 -33.62
N THR A 554 -28.89 -3.76 -33.79
CA THR A 554 -29.64 -2.70 -33.10
C THR A 554 -30.15 -3.11 -31.72
N GLY A 555 -29.90 -4.36 -31.30
CA GLY A 555 -30.45 -4.93 -30.08
C GLY A 555 -31.94 -5.28 -30.15
N ASN A 556 -32.59 -5.12 -31.31
CA ASN A 556 -34.02 -5.36 -31.48
C ASN A 556 -34.30 -6.31 -32.65
N PRO A 557 -35.12 -7.37 -32.46
CA PRO A 557 -35.82 -7.76 -31.23
C PRO A 557 -34.89 -8.43 -30.20
N GLU A 558 -35.16 -8.21 -28.91
CA GLU A 558 -34.53 -8.98 -27.83
C GLU A 558 -35.06 -10.42 -27.84
N ILE A 559 -34.14 -11.40 -27.84
CA ILE A 559 -34.45 -12.83 -27.89
C ILE A 559 -34.06 -13.59 -26.60
N GLY A 560 -33.40 -12.91 -25.65
CA GLY A 560 -32.99 -13.47 -24.37
C GLY A 560 -32.19 -12.49 -23.52
N ASN A 561 -32.10 -12.74 -22.22
CA ASN A 561 -31.45 -11.84 -21.25
C ASN A 561 -30.60 -12.56 -20.19
N THR A 562 -30.32 -13.83 -20.41
CA THR A 562 -29.40 -14.65 -19.62
C THR A 562 -28.02 -14.67 -20.28
N GLN A 563 -26.96 -15.01 -19.54
CA GLN A 563 -25.61 -15.16 -20.11
C GLN A 563 -25.58 -16.20 -21.24
N THR A 564 -26.38 -17.26 -21.13
CA THR A 564 -26.51 -18.31 -22.14
C THR A 564 -27.91 -18.30 -22.74
N ILE A 565 -28.01 -18.49 -24.06
CA ILE A 565 -29.28 -18.75 -24.77
C ILE A 565 -29.16 -20.00 -25.65
N THR A 566 -30.28 -20.65 -25.94
CA THR A 566 -30.35 -21.78 -26.88
C THR A 566 -30.97 -21.32 -28.20
N VAL A 567 -30.32 -21.61 -29.33
CA VAL A 567 -30.80 -21.24 -30.67
C VAL A 567 -31.00 -22.48 -31.54
N THR A 568 -31.96 -22.42 -32.47
CA THR A 568 -32.35 -23.55 -33.35
C THR A 568 -32.06 -23.31 -34.82
N ASP A 569 -31.70 -22.09 -35.19
CA ASP A 569 -31.52 -21.67 -36.58
C ASP A 569 -30.11 -21.12 -36.78
N ALA A 570 -29.55 -21.39 -37.96
CA ALA A 570 -28.33 -20.72 -38.42
C ALA A 570 -28.60 -19.23 -38.67
N GLY A 571 -27.59 -18.40 -38.43
CA GLY A 571 -27.68 -16.95 -38.52
C GLY A 571 -26.73 -16.25 -37.56
N THR A 572 -26.74 -14.93 -37.60
CA THR A 572 -25.91 -14.10 -36.72
C THR A 572 -26.70 -13.63 -35.51
N TYR A 573 -26.10 -13.75 -34.33
CA TYR A 573 -26.65 -13.35 -33.05
C TYR A 573 -25.70 -12.38 -32.37
N TYR A 574 -26.26 -11.41 -31.65
CA TYR A 574 -25.52 -10.37 -30.94
C TYR A 574 -25.91 -10.39 -29.48
N VAL A 575 -24.95 -10.19 -28.58
CA VAL A 575 -25.21 -9.98 -27.15
C VAL A 575 -24.59 -8.67 -26.69
N PHE A 576 -25.40 -7.85 -26.02
CA PHE A 576 -25.00 -6.58 -25.41
C PHE A 576 -24.73 -6.81 -23.93
N ASN A 577 -23.45 -6.79 -23.55
CA ASN A 577 -22.98 -7.08 -22.21
C ASN A 577 -22.82 -5.75 -21.45
N THR A 578 -23.66 -5.51 -20.44
CA THR A 578 -23.66 -4.25 -19.68
C THR A 578 -22.80 -4.39 -18.41
N ALA A 579 -21.80 -3.53 -18.27
CA ALA A 579 -20.91 -3.48 -17.11
C ALA A 579 -21.25 -2.32 -16.15
N GLU A 580 -20.86 -2.44 -14.89
CA GLU A 580 -20.88 -1.33 -13.93
C GLU A 580 -19.58 -0.51 -14.03
N ALA A 581 -19.67 0.81 -13.97
CA ALA A 581 -18.49 1.68 -14.02
C ALA A 581 -17.56 1.38 -12.82
N PRO A 582 -16.22 1.34 -13.00
CA PRO A 582 -15.44 1.84 -14.14
C PRO A 582 -15.23 0.84 -15.30
N CYS A 583 -15.83 -0.35 -15.26
CA CYS A 583 -15.65 -1.37 -16.31
C CYS A 583 -16.46 -1.04 -17.57
N GLN A 584 -15.98 -1.46 -18.73
CA GLN A 584 -16.61 -1.13 -20.02
C GLN A 584 -17.58 -2.21 -20.50
N SER A 585 -18.68 -1.77 -21.13
CA SER A 585 -19.66 -2.65 -21.78
C SER A 585 -19.17 -3.05 -23.17
N ILE A 586 -19.46 -4.27 -23.61
CA ILE A 586 -19.06 -4.77 -24.93
C ILE A 586 -20.25 -5.34 -25.71
N VAL A 587 -20.04 -5.55 -27.01
CA VAL A 587 -20.97 -6.30 -27.87
C VAL A 587 -20.21 -7.48 -28.47
N GLN A 588 -20.74 -8.69 -28.30
CA GLN A 588 -20.21 -9.89 -28.96
C GLN A 588 -21.13 -10.34 -30.10
N GLU A 589 -20.52 -10.89 -31.15
CA GLU A 589 -21.16 -11.43 -32.34
C GLU A 589 -20.93 -12.95 -32.41
N PHE A 590 -22.01 -13.70 -32.61
CA PHE A 590 -21.99 -15.15 -32.79
C PHE A 590 -22.54 -15.51 -34.17
N VAL A 591 -21.75 -16.18 -35.01
CA VAL A 591 -22.16 -16.65 -36.33
C VAL A 591 -22.46 -18.14 -36.26
N VAL A 592 -23.73 -18.52 -36.38
CA VAL A 592 -24.18 -19.92 -36.27
C VAL A 592 -24.37 -20.52 -37.67
N GLU A 593 -23.66 -21.61 -37.98
CA GLU A 593 -23.71 -22.27 -39.30
C GLU A 593 -24.23 -23.72 -39.25
N LEU A 594 -24.86 -24.20 -40.33
CA LEU A 594 -25.37 -25.59 -40.41
C LEU A 594 -24.25 -26.60 -40.72
N PHE A 595 -24.23 -27.71 -39.99
CA PHE A 595 -23.32 -28.83 -40.25
C PHE A 595 -23.42 -29.38 -41.68
N GLY A 596 -22.28 -29.46 -42.40
CA GLY A 596 -22.16 -30.08 -43.73
C GLY A 596 -22.17 -29.12 -44.94
N ALA A 597 -22.17 -27.80 -44.72
CA ALA A 597 -22.19 -26.79 -45.78
C ALA A 597 -20.80 -26.50 -46.44
N GLY A 598 -20.00 -27.53 -46.71
CA GLY A 598 -18.72 -27.38 -47.41
C GLY A 598 -17.54 -26.97 -46.52
N ILE A 599 -17.47 -27.51 -45.30
CA ILE A 599 -16.38 -27.28 -44.33
C ILE A 599 -15.04 -27.63 -44.99
N GLU A 600 -14.23 -26.60 -45.25
CA GLU A 600 -12.89 -26.73 -45.80
C GLU A 600 -11.92 -27.25 -44.72
N ASN A 601 -10.83 -27.91 -45.12
CA ASN A 601 -9.87 -28.45 -44.18
C ASN A 601 -9.21 -27.28 -43.40
N PRO A 602 -9.39 -27.18 -42.07
CA PRO A 602 -8.94 -26.03 -41.28
C PRO A 602 -7.41 -25.92 -41.20
N VAL A 603 -6.67 -26.93 -41.67
CA VAL A 603 -5.22 -26.91 -41.77
C VAL A 603 -4.73 -26.21 -43.06
N ILE A 604 -5.60 -26.00 -44.06
CA ILE A 604 -5.23 -25.38 -45.36
C ILE A 604 -4.55 -24.00 -45.18
N PRO A 605 -5.06 -23.08 -44.35
CA PRO A 605 -4.41 -21.77 -44.15
C PRO A 605 -2.97 -21.87 -43.61
N TYR A 606 -2.62 -22.98 -42.98
CA TYR A 606 -1.33 -23.22 -42.33
C TYR A 606 -0.36 -24.03 -43.20
N ALA A 607 -0.79 -24.52 -44.37
CA ALA A 607 0.07 -25.30 -45.24
C ALA A 607 0.97 -24.42 -46.12
N ASP A 608 2.21 -24.86 -46.29
CA ASP A 608 3.14 -24.27 -47.25
C ASP A 608 2.83 -24.70 -48.69
N GLU A 609 2.24 -25.89 -48.83
CA GLU A 609 1.80 -26.44 -50.09
C GLU A 609 0.49 -27.19 -49.89
N VAL A 610 -0.47 -27.00 -50.80
CA VAL A 610 -1.71 -27.78 -50.82
C VAL A 610 -1.76 -28.54 -52.13
N VAL A 611 -1.65 -29.86 -52.05
CA VAL A 611 -1.72 -30.74 -53.22
C VAL A 611 -3.15 -31.27 -53.38
N THR A 612 -3.54 -31.56 -54.63
CA THR A 612 -4.85 -32.14 -54.93
C THR A 612 -4.68 -33.61 -55.24
N CYS A 613 -5.26 -34.49 -54.42
CA CYS A 613 -5.19 -35.93 -54.61
C CYS A 613 -5.83 -36.31 -55.95
N PRO A 614 -5.07 -36.87 -56.91
CA PRO A 614 -5.59 -37.23 -58.24
C PRO A 614 -6.68 -38.30 -58.20
N ASP A 615 -6.76 -39.09 -57.12
CA ASP A 615 -7.66 -40.24 -57.03
C ASP A 615 -9.09 -39.85 -56.62
N ASN A 616 -9.26 -38.82 -55.78
CA ASN A 616 -10.56 -38.42 -55.23
C ASN A 616 -10.83 -36.91 -55.26
N GLY A 617 -9.86 -36.09 -55.70
CA GLY A 617 -9.98 -34.63 -55.80
C GLY A 617 -9.91 -33.89 -54.46
N LYS A 618 -9.67 -34.57 -53.33
CA LYS A 618 -9.51 -33.92 -52.03
C LYS A 618 -8.19 -33.15 -51.95
N LEU A 619 -8.19 -32.08 -51.18
CA LEU A 619 -6.99 -31.28 -50.90
C LEU A 619 -6.23 -31.88 -49.71
N LEU A 620 -4.91 -31.97 -49.84
CA LEU A 620 -3.99 -32.43 -48.82
C LEU A 620 -2.99 -31.30 -48.49
N PRO A 621 -3.10 -30.68 -47.31
CA PRO A 621 -2.15 -29.70 -46.81
C PRO A 621 -0.81 -30.37 -46.42
N ASN A 622 0.30 -29.78 -46.86
CA ASN A 622 1.67 -30.15 -46.49
C ASN A 622 2.30 -28.97 -45.72
N ILE A 623 2.85 -29.26 -44.55
CA ILE A 623 3.57 -28.33 -43.69
C ILE A 623 5.07 -28.70 -43.69
N PHE A 624 5.94 -27.74 -43.94
CA PHE A 624 7.39 -27.85 -43.87
C PHE A 624 7.90 -27.04 -42.68
N LEU A 625 8.41 -27.74 -41.67
CA LEU A 625 9.07 -27.19 -40.50
C LEU A 625 10.57 -27.00 -40.79
N CYS A 626 11.06 -25.80 -40.56
CA CYS A 626 12.42 -25.33 -40.77
C CYS A 626 13.22 -25.36 -39.45
N GLY A 627 13.40 -26.54 -38.86
CA GLY A 627 14.25 -26.74 -37.69
C GLY A 627 13.96 -28.06 -36.98
N ALA A 628 14.81 -28.46 -36.04
CA ALA A 628 14.52 -29.58 -35.14
C ALA A 628 13.54 -29.21 -34.02
N ASN A 629 13.44 -27.91 -33.72
CA ASN A 629 12.55 -27.32 -32.73
C ASN A 629 11.52 -26.38 -33.37
N ASP A 630 11.45 -26.36 -34.71
CA ASP A 630 10.44 -25.56 -35.40
C ASP A 630 9.10 -26.27 -35.30
N SER A 631 8.04 -25.49 -35.12
CA SER A 631 6.70 -25.99 -34.98
C SER A 631 5.72 -25.08 -35.70
N ARG A 632 4.54 -25.61 -36.01
CA ARG A 632 3.47 -24.80 -36.59
C ARG A 632 2.22 -24.95 -35.74
N LEU A 633 1.90 -23.88 -35.03
CA LEU A 633 0.63 -23.76 -34.34
C LEU A 633 -0.49 -23.69 -35.38
N ILE A 634 -1.39 -24.67 -35.33
CA ILE A 634 -2.61 -24.72 -36.10
C ILE A 634 -3.74 -24.38 -35.16
N GLU A 635 -4.48 -23.32 -35.46
CA GLU A 635 -5.65 -22.89 -34.70
C GLU A 635 -6.90 -23.08 -35.54
N THR A 636 -7.67 -24.11 -35.22
CA THR A 636 -8.82 -24.44 -36.05
C THR A 636 -9.91 -23.37 -35.99
N ASN A 637 -9.97 -22.59 -34.90
CA ASN A 637 -11.04 -21.62 -34.61
C ASN A 637 -12.46 -22.23 -34.67
N ILE A 638 -12.57 -23.55 -34.53
CA ILE A 638 -13.86 -24.26 -34.60
C ILE A 638 -14.52 -24.23 -33.23
N SER A 639 -15.64 -23.50 -33.13
CA SER A 639 -16.49 -23.47 -31.93
C SER A 639 -17.74 -24.36 -32.10
N GLY A 640 -18.31 -24.82 -30.97
CA GLY A 640 -19.42 -25.78 -30.95
C GLY A 640 -19.03 -27.27 -31.12
N ALA A 641 -17.73 -27.59 -31.17
CA ALA A 641 -17.26 -28.98 -31.13
C ALA A 641 -17.32 -29.55 -29.70
N THR A 642 -17.89 -30.74 -29.52
CA THR A 642 -17.83 -31.47 -28.25
C THR A 642 -16.46 -32.06 -27.98
N SER A 643 -15.71 -32.40 -29.03
CA SER A 643 -14.30 -32.82 -28.91
C SER A 643 -13.55 -32.69 -30.23
N ILE A 644 -12.35 -32.12 -30.15
CA ILE A 644 -11.39 -32.03 -31.25
C ILE A 644 -10.20 -32.92 -30.89
N ILE A 645 -9.82 -33.83 -31.78
CA ILE A 645 -8.79 -34.84 -31.55
C ILE A 645 -7.80 -34.80 -32.71
N TRP A 646 -6.52 -34.68 -32.37
CA TRP A 646 -5.40 -34.72 -33.30
C TRP A 646 -4.72 -36.06 -33.19
N GLU A 647 -4.48 -36.72 -34.32
CA GLU A 647 -3.95 -38.07 -34.35
C GLU A 647 -2.84 -38.19 -35.41
N LYS A 648 -1.81 -38.96 -35.07
CA LYS A 648 -0.68 -39.27 -35.95
C LYS A 648 -0.79 -40.69 -36.46
N LEU A 649 -0.56 -40.89 -37.75
CA LEU A 649 -0.59 -42.22 -38.35
C LEU A 649 0.56 -43.06 -37.81
N ASN A 650 0.26 -44.26 -37.34
CA ASN A 650 1.27 -45.29 -37.18
C ASN A 650 1.53 -45.94 -38.55
N GLU A 651 2.57 -45.47 -39.25
CA GLU A 651 2.90 -45.93 -40.62
C GLU A 651 3.23 -47.43 -40.72
N SER A 652 3.47 -48.12 -39.59
CA SER A 652 3.68 -49.57 -39.58
C SER A 652 2.38 -50.38 -39.53
N SER A 653 1.24 -49.72 -39.31
CA SER A 653 -0.07 -50.36 -39.11
C SER A 653 -0.78 -50.74 -40.40
N CYS A 654 -0.47 -50.06 -41.51
CA CYS A 654 -1.12 -50.25 -42.80
C CYS A 654 -0.12 -49.99 -43.95
N PRO A 655 -0.41 -50.43 -45.19
CA PRO A 655 0.42 -50.12 -46.35
C PRO A 655 0.50 -48.61 -46.63
N ALA A 656 1.66 -48.14 -47.11
CA ALA A 656 1.81 -46.76 -47.56
C ALA A 656 1.00 -46.49 -48.84
N VAL A 657 0.51 -45.25 -48.95
CA VAL A 657 -0.16 -44.76 -50.18
C VAL A 657 0.81 -44.76 -51.36
N THR A 658 0.32 -45.18 -52.53
CA THR A 658 1.14 -45.22 -53.76
C THR A 658 1.32 -43.86 -54.41
N ASN A 659 0.43 -42.92 -54.10
CA ASN A 659 0.48 -41.54 -54.55
C ASN A 659 0.75 -40.63 -53.36
N THR A 660 1.87 -39.89 -53.41
CA THR A 660 2.31 -39.00 -52.33
C THR A 660 1.41 -37.77 -52.16
N ASP A 661 0.61 -37.44 -53.17
CA ASP A 661 -0.32 -36.30 -53.14
C ASP A 661 -1.68 -36.66 -52.51
N CYS A 662 -1.82 -37.88 -51.96
CA CYS A 662 -3.04 -38.40 -51.36
C CYS A 662 -2.80 -38.80 -49.90
N ALA A 663 -3.77 -38.49 -49.03
CA ALA A 663 -3.76 -38.93 -47.64
C ALA A 663 -3.98 -40.45 -47.53
N ASN A 664 -3.44 -41.07 -46.48
CA ASN A 664 -3.75 -42.45 -46.16
C ASN A 664 -5.07 -42.54 -45.38
N GLU A 665 -6.17 -42.83 -46.08
CA GLU A 665 -7.51 -42.94 -45.50
C GLU A 665 -7.98 -44.40 -45.30
N ASP A 666 -7.07 -45.38 -45.31
CA ASP A 666 -7.44 -46.81 -45.20
C ASP A 666 -7.96 -47.14 -43.79
N ASP A 667 -9.14 -47.77 -43.70
CA ASP A 667 -9.79 -48.18 -42.44
C ASP A 667 -8.95 -49.16 -41.60
N SER A 668 -7.93 -49.80 -42.18
CA SER A 668 -7.00 -50.69 -41.48
C SER A 668 -5.85 -49.95 -40.75
N CYS A 669 -5.66 -48.66 -41.02
CA CYS A 669 -4.64 -47.84 -40.37
C CYS A 669 -5.00 -47.54 -38.92
N SER A 670 -4.02 -47.69 -38.02
CA SER A 670 -4.14 -47.22 -36.64
C SER A 670 -3.57 -45.81 -36.47
N TRP A 671 -4.28 -44.99 -35.72
CA TRP A 671 -3.95 -43.59 -35.46
C TRP A 671 -3.75 -43.40 -33.95
N ASP A 672 -2.61 -42.82 -33.58
CA ASP A 672 -2.25 -42.54 -32.20
C ASP A 672 -2.64 -41.09 -31.87
N GLN A 673 -3.44 -40.89 -30.82
CA GLN A 673 -3.82 -39.55 -30.37
C GLN A 673 -2.58 -38.77 -29.88
N VAL A 674 -2.35 -37.60 -30.47
CA VAL A 674 -1.22 -36.72 -30.16
C VAL A 674 -1.65 -35.37 -29.58
N GLY A 675 -2.93 -35.02 -29.65
CA GLY A 675 -3.45 -33.79 -29.07
C GLY A 675 -4.98 -33.77 -28.98
N THR A 676 -5.51 -32.83 -28.19
CA THR A 676 -6.95 -32.53 -28.10
C THR A 676 -7.16 -31.03 -27.94
N GLY A 677 -8.32 -30.54 -28.40
CA GLY A 677 -8.65 -29.12 -28.34
C GLY A 677 -8.46 -28.40 -29.69
N PRO A 678 -8.84 -27.12 -29.76
CA PRO A 678 -8.91 -26.37 -31.02
C PRO A 678 -7.54 -26.05 -31.63
N ASN A 679 -6.49 -26.11 -30.81
CA ASN A 679 -5.13 -25.76 -31.19
C ASN A 679 -4.25 -27.02 -31.19
N PHE A 680 -3.36 -27.12 -32.17
CA PHE A 680 -2.37 -28.19 -32.25
C PHE A 680 -1.05 -27.64 -32.75
N ASP A 681 0.01 -27.93 -32.01
CA ASP A 681 1.35 -27.54 -32.39
C ASP A 681 2.00 -28.69 -33.16
N ALA A 682 2.11 -28.52 -34.48
CA ALA A 682 2.76 -29.49 -35.34
C ALA A 682 4.28 -29.32 -35.26
N ASP A 683 4.94 -30.14 -34.44
CA ASP A 683 6.37 -30.07 -34.12
C ASP A 683 7.19 -31.26 -34.65
N THR A 684 6.50 -32.29 -35.16
CA THR A 684 7.13 -33.54 -35.61
C THR A 684 6.68 -33.93 -36.99
N ALA A 685 7.63 -34.42 -37.79
CA ALA A 685 7.31 -34.98 -39.11
C ALA A 685 6.40 -36.21 -39.00
N GLY A 686 5.49 -36.36 -39.96
CA GLY A 686 4.57 -37.51 -40.07
C GLY A 686 3.30 -37.18 -40.84
N GLN A 687 2.39 -38.17 -40.90
CA GLN A 687 1.06 -38.02 -41.46
C GLN A 687 0.04 -37.89 -40.33
N PHE A 688 -0.87 -36.93 -40.43
CA PHE A 688 -1.79 -36.56 -39.36
C PHE A 688 -3.23 -36.53 -39.85
N ARG A 689 -4.16 -36.71 -38.90
CA ARG A 689 -5.57 -36.42 -39.09
C ARG A 689 -6.14 -35.63 -37.92
N LEU A 690 -7.15 -34.82 -38.24
CA LEU A 690 -7.93 -34.03 -37.32
C LEU A 690 -9.37 -34.58 -37.32
N THR A 691 -9.83 -35.09 -36.17
CA THR A 691 -11.20 -35.57 -35.97
C THR A 691 -11.97 -34.57 -35.12
N ILE A 692 -13.05 -34.02 -35.67
CA ILE A 692 -13.88 -33.01 -35.01
C ILE A 692 -15.26 -33.61 -34.75
N ASN A 693 -15.69 -33.61 -33.49
CA ASN A 693 -16.98 -34.13 -33.06
C ASN A 693 -17.85 -32.95 -32.61
N PHE A 694 -19.11 -32.95 -33.03
CA PHE A 694 -20.09 -31.92 -32.67
C PHE A 694 -21.19 -32.50 -31.78
N GLU A 695 -21.83 -31.62 -31.02
CA GLU A 695 -23.01 -31.98 -30.24
C GLU A 695 -24.11 -32.52 -31.17
N GLY A 696 -24.82 -33.58 -30.76
CA GLY A 696 -25.74 -34.31 -31.65
C GLY A 696 -25.10 -35.48 -32.43
N GLY A 697 -23.80 -35.73 -32.27
CA GLY A 697 -23.12 -36.97 -32.71
C GLY A 697 -22.57 -36.94 -34.13
N CYS A 698 -22.51 -35.77 -34.78
CA CYS A 698 -21.85 -35.59 -36.07
C CYS A 698 -20.31 -35.58 -35.89
N PHE A 699 -19.55 -36.08 -36.87
CA PHE A 699 -18.09 -35.87 -36.92
C PHE A 699 -17.56 -35.63 -38.34
N VAL A 700 -16.41 -34.95 -38.46
CA VAL A 700 -15.67 -34.73 -39.72
C VAL A 700 -14.20 -35.06 -39.49
N GLN A 701 -13.53 -35.59 -40.53
CA GLN A 701 -12.10 -35.89 -40.51
C GLN A 701 -11.36 -35.16 -41.63
N PHE A 702 -10.24 -34.55 -41.28
CA PHE A 702 -9.31 -33.88 -42.19
C PHE A 702 -7.92 -34.49 -42.07
N TYR A 703 -7.13 -34.45 -43.13
CA TYR A 703 -5.79 -35.05 -43.19
C TYR A 703 -4.75 -34.01 -43.62
N PHE A 704 -3.53 -34.12 -43.12
CA PHE A 704 -2.39 -33.27 -43.48
C PHE A 704 -1.06 -33.99 -43.23
N ASN A 705 0.03 -33.52 -43.85
CA ASN A 705 1.38 -34.04 -43.66
C ASN A 705 2.31 -32.96 -43.12
N VAL A 706 3.28 -33.36 -42.30
CA VAL A 706 4.33 -32.50 -41.75
C VAL A 706 5.70 -33.07 -42.10
N TYR A 707 6.61 -32.21 -42.53
CA TYR A 707 8.00 -32.51 -42.88
C TYR A 707 8.94 -31.61 -42.07
N THR A 708 10.14 -32.08 -41.69
CA THR A 708 11.10 -31.27 -40.91
C THR A 708 12.47 -31.17 -41.59
N ASN A 709 13.10 -29.98 -41.53
CA ASN A 709 14.48 -29.71 -41.94
C ASN A 709 15.35 -29.38 -40.72
N LEU A 710 16.21 -30.31 -40.31
CA LEU A 710 16.93 -30.28 -39.01
C LEU A 710 18.21 -29.42 -39.01
N LEU A 711 18.28 -28.31 -39.76
CA LEU A 711 19.44 -27.41 -39.69
C LEU A 711 19.49 -26.71 -38.32
N ASN A 712 20.65 -26.75 -37.65
CA ASN A 712 20.88 -26.10 -36.36
C ASN A 712 22.13 -25.21 -36.44
N ALA A 713 21.93 -23.93 -36.76
CA ALA A 713 23.01 -22.95 -36.90
C ALA A 713 23.28 -22.25 -35.56
N ASP A 714 24.53 -21.84 -35.34
CA ASP A 714 24.94 -21.10 -34.15
C ASP A 714 25.83 -19.90 -34.56
N VAL A 715 26.10 -18.99 -33.63
CA VAL A 715 26.87 -17.76 -33.88
C VAL A 715 27.89 -17.52 -32.78
N THR A 716 29.02 -16.94 -33.16
CA THR A 716 29.99 -16.37 -32.23
C THR A 716 30.13 -14.88 -32.53
N ALA A 717 30.00 -14.04 -31.49
CA ALA A 717 30.01 -12.60 -31.62
C ALA A 717 31.12 -11.95 -30.76
N THR A 718 31.60 -10.79 -31.20
CA THR A 718 32.52 -9.94 -30.44
C THR A 718 32.01 -8.51 -30.41
N ASP A 719 32.01 -7.89 -29.23
CA ASP A 719 31.59 -6.51 -29.01
C ASP A 719 32.47 -5.49 -29.75
N ILE A 720 31.96 -4.25 -29.87
CA ILE A 720 32.71 -3.10 -30.35
C ILE A 720 33.57 -2.60 -29.18
N ILE A 721 34.89 -2.59 -29.35
CA ILE A 721 35.84 -2.17 -28.31
C ILE A 721 36.52 -0.89 -28.76
N CYS A 722 36.16 0.23 -28.13
CA CYS A 722 36.58 1.57 -28.53
C CYS A 722 36.30 1.82 -30.03
N GLN A 723 37.35 1.91 -30.86
CA GLN A 723 37.23 2.09 -32.32
C GLN A 723 37.33 0.79 -33.12
N THR A 724 37.42 -0.37 -32.46
CA THR A 724 37.54 -1.67 -33.13
C THR A 724 36.15 -2.24 -33.38
N PRO A 725 35.72 -2.44 -34.65
CA PRO A 725 34.42 -3.01 -34.96
C PRO A 725 34.24 -4.41 -34.38
N GLY A 726 33.01 -4.73 -34.00
CA GLY A 726 32.61 -6.07 -33.61
C GLY A 726 32.48 -7.02 -34.80
N THR A 727 32.25 -8.29 -34.52
CA THR A 727 32.06 -9.33 -35.53
C THR A 727 30.94 -10.28 -35.15
N ILE A 728 30.24 -10.81 -36.14
CA ILE A 728 29.29 -11.92 -35.99
C ILE A 728 29.72 -13.01 -36.97
N THR A 729 29.99 -14.22 -36.47
CA THR A 729 30.42 -15.38 -37.27
C THR A 729 29.43 -16.53 -37.11
N VAL A 730 28.81 -16.94 -38.21
CA VAL A 730 27.88 -18.07 -38.28
C VAL A 730 28.66 -19.39 -38.36
N ILE A 731 28.27 -20.36 -37.53
CA ILE A 731 28.86 -21.69 -37.42
C ILE A 731 27.80 -22.79 -37.56
N ASP A 732 28.25 -24.03 -37.78
CA ASP A 732 27.40 -25.24 -37.90
C ASP A 732 26.40 -25.28 -39.08
N VAL A 733 26.71 -24.54 -40.16
CA VAL A 733 25.93 -24.56 -41.42
C VAL A 733 26.69 -25.27 -42.55
N PRO A 734 26.09 -26.28 -43.22
CA PRO A 734 26.71 -26.98 -44.36
C PRO A 734 26.74 -26.10 -45.63
N SER A 735 27.48 -26.53 -46.66
CA SER A 735 27.51 -25.81 -47.93
C SER A 735 26.15 -25.84 -48.65
N GLY A 736 25.82 -24.75 -49.37
CA GLY A 736 24.54 -24.61 -50.06
C GLY A 736 23.56 -23.62 -49.43
N TYR A 737 24.01 -22.84 -48.45
CA TYR A 737 23.25 -21.78 -47.79
C TYR A 737 23.88 -20.39 -48.03
N GLU A 738 23.07 -19.34 -47.87
CA GLU A 738 23.48 -17.93 -47.83
C GLU A 738 22.92 -17.24 -46.58
N PHE A 739 23.58 -16.14 -46.18
CA PHE A 739 23.42 -15.49 -44.88
C PHE A 739 23.07 -14.01 -45.04
N SER A 740 22.32 -13.43 -44.12
CA SER A 740 21.99 -12.01 -44.07
C SER A 740 21.83 -11.49 -42.63
N LEU A 741 22.01 -10.19 -42.40
CA LEU A 741 21.65 -9.52 -41.13
C LEU A 741 20.37 -8.67 -41.25
N ASP A 742 19.84 -8.48 -42.46
CA ASP A 742 18.70 -7.61 -42.74
C ASP A 742 17.60 -8.30 -43.58
N ASN A 743 17.71 -9.62 -43.73
CA ASN A 743 16.83 -10.47 -44.52
C ASN A 743 16.67 -10.06 -46.01
N SER A 744 17.55 -9.19 -46.53
CA SER A 744 17.41 -8.62 -47.87
C SER A 744 18.71 -8.67 -48.67
N ASN A 745 19.84 -8.40 -48.02
CA ASN A 745 21.18 -8.45 -48.57
C ASN A 745 21.83 -9.77 -48.15
N TRP A 746 21.90 -10.71 -49.10
CA TRP A 746 22.38 -12.07 -48.87
C TRP A 746 23.84 -12.22 -49.35
N GLN A 747 24.65 -12.89 -48.55
CA GLN A 747 26.04 -13.21 -48.86
C GLN A 747 26.34 -14.69 -48.58
N THR A 748 27.32 -15.26 -49.27
CA THR A 748 27.77 -16.64 -49.02
C THR A 748 28.84 -16.74 -47.93
N SER A 749 29.36 -15.60 -47.46
CA SER A 749 30.32 -15.54 -46.34
C SER A 749 29.58 -15.67 -45.01
N THR A 750 30.15 -16.46 -44.08
CA THR A 750 29.61 -16.66 -42.72
C THR A 750 29.99 -15.55 -41.74
N VAL A 751 30.82 -14.58 -42.14
CA VAL A 751 31.33 -13.52 -41.26
C VAL A 751 30.73 -12.16 -41.64
N PHE A 752 30.24 -11.43 -40.63
CA PHE A 752 29.78 -10.05 -40.71
C PHE A 752 30.64 -9.13 -39.82
N THR A 753 30.90 -7.91 -40.29
CA THR A 753 31.52 -6.85 -39.51
C THR A 753 30.45 -5.86 -39.07
N VAL A 754 30.40 -5.51 -37.79
CA VAL A 754 29.39 -4.64 -37.19
C VAL A 754 30.04 -3.43 -36.52
N THR A 755 29.53 -2.23 -36.85
CA THR A 755 30.09 -0.94 -36.40
C THR A 755 29.11 -0.12 -35.56
N THR A 756 27.94 -0.67 -35.26
CA THR A 756 26.90 -0.03 -34.44
C THR A 756 26.51 -1.02 -33.35
N PRO A 757 26.41 -0.59 -32.08
CA PRO A 757 25.86 -1.44 -31.04
C PRO A 757 24.37 -1.70 -31.29
N GLY A 758 23.88 -2.83 -30.81
CA GLY A 758 22.50 -3.22 -30.98
C GLY A 758 22.33 -4.73 -30.95
N ASN A 759 21.07 -5.14 -31.05
CA ASN A 759 20.70 -6.53 -31.17
C ASN A 759 20.55 -6.91 -32.65
N TYR A 760 21.17 -8.02 -33.05
CA TYR A 760 21.16 -8.48 -34.44
C TYR A 760 20.48 -9.85 -34.58
N THR A 761 19.81 -10.05 -35.71
CA THR A 761 19.31 -11.36 -36.12
C THR A 761 20.07 -11.82 -37.36
N VAL A 762 20.67 -13.01 -37.29
CA VAL A 762 21.27 -13.67 -38.46
C VAL A 762 20.18 -14.46 -39.17
N TYR A 763 20.04 -14.28 -40.48
CA TYR A 763 19.14 -15.04 -41.36
C TYR A 763 19.95 -15.97 -42.26
N ILE A 764 19.46 -17.19 -42.49
CA ILE A 764 20.15 -18.27 -43.21
C ILE A 764 19.14 -18.96 -44.12
N ARG A 765 19.43 -19.11 -45.42
CA ARG A 765 18.51 -19.82 -46.33
C ARG A 765 19.23 -20.66 -47.39
N GLN A 766 18.55 -21.66 -47.91
CA GLN A 766 19.12 -22.54 -48.93
C GLN A 766 19.19 -21.86 -50.30
N ILE A 767 20.31 -22.04 -51.00
CA ILE A 767 20.53 -21.48 -52.34
C ILE A 767 19.68 -22.25 -53.35
N GLY A 768 18.88 -21.52 -54.14
CA GLY A 768 18.17 -22.07 -55.31
C GLY A 768 16.73 -22.56 -55.06
N VAL A 769 16.12 -22.21 -53.93
CA VAL A 769 14.70 -22.47 -53.63
C VAL A 769 13.90 -21.16 -53.80
N PRO A 770 13.22 -20.94 -54.94
CA PRO A 770 12.62 -19.63 -55.26
C PRO A 770 11.23 -19.40 -54.64
N THR A 771 10.55 -20.45 -54.18
CA THR A 771 9.22 -20.41 -53.57
C THR A 771 9.32 -20.95 -52.15
N ASN A 772 8.96 -20.12 -51.16
CA ASN A 772 8.99 -20.42 -49.72
C ASN A 772 10.29 -21.12 -49.25
N PRO A 773 11.49 -20.51 -49.44
CA PRO A 773 12.70 -21.06 -48.87
C PRO A 773 12.62 -21.05 -47.33
N CYS A 774 13.01 -22.15 -46.68
CA CYS A 774 13.26 -22.13 -45.24
C CYS A 774 14.32 -21.07 -44.91
N VAL A 775 13.93 -20.06 -44.13
CA VAL A 775 14.82 -19.06 -43.56
C VAL A 775 15.00 -19.38 -42.09
N PHE A 776 16.17 -19.89 -41.72
CA PHE A 776 16.56 -20.13 -40.33
C PHE A 776 17.12 -18.84 -39.75
N THR A 777 16.85 -18.58 -38.48
CA THR A 777 17.37 -17.41 -37.78
C THR A 777 18.18 -17.79 -36.56
N VAL A 778 19.16 -16.96 -36.24
CA VAL A 778 19.79 -16.92 -34.91
C VAL A 778 19.53 -15.51 -34.38
N PRO A 779 18.48 -15.32 -33.55
CA PRO A 779 18.13 -14.02 -32.98
C PRO A 779 19.06 -13.65 -31.82
N ASP A 780 18.85 -12.47 -31.26
CA ASP A 780 19.45 -12.02 -30.00
C ASP A 780 20.98 -12.00 -29.95
N VAL A 781 21.60 -11.73 -31.10
CA VAL A 781 23.05 -11.53 -31.18
C VAL A 781 23.37 -10.12 -30.73
N GLN A 782 23.48 -9.95 -29.41
CA GLN A 782 23.79 -8.67 -28.79
C GLN A 782 25.24 -8.26 -29.07
N ILE A 783 25.41 -7.03 -29.57
CA ILE A 783 26.69 -6.36 -29.75
C ILE A 783 26.66 -5.08 -28.93
N ASN A 784 27.47 -5.02 -27.89
CA ASN A 784 27.63 -3.83 -27.06
C ASN A 784 28.76 -2.95 -27.59
N GLU A 785 28.64 -1.65 -27.33
CA GLU A 785 29.77 -0.72 -27.41
C GLU A 785 30.35 -0.63 -26.00
N ARG A 786 31.59 -1.09 -25.85
CA ARG A 786 32.30 -1.07 -24.57
C ARG A 786 33.30 0.06 -24.54
N ASP A 787 33.02 1.03 -23.66
CA ASP A 787 33.86 2.19 -23.43
C ASP A 787 34.49 2.11 -22.03
N PHE A 788 35.76 1.71 -22.02
CA PHE A 788 36.56 1.64 -20.80
C PHE A 788 36.51 2.98 -20.05
N SER A 789 35.97 2.95 -18.83
CA SER A 789 35.98 4.09 -17.92
C SER A 789 36.52 3.68 -16.54
N VAL A 790 37.02 4.67 -15.79
CA VAL A 790 37.58 4.44 -14.46
C VAL A 790 36.90 5.36 -13.47
N SER A 791 36.29 4.78 -12.44
CA SER A 791 35.82 5.52 -11.27
C SER A 791 36.88 5.44 -10.17
N THR A 792 37.13 6.59 -9.52
CA THR A 792 38.12 6.67 -8.44
C THR A 792 37.52 7.35 -7.23
N THR A 793 37.61 6.68 -6.07
CA THR A 793 37.23 7.24 -4.79
C THR A 793 38.49 7.46 -3.96
N LEU A 794 38.68 8.71 -3.53
CA LEU A 794 39.84 9.14 -2.75
C LEU A 794 39.42 9.40 -1.31
N THR A 795 39.94 8.61 -0.37
CA THR A 795 39.79 8.87 1.06
C THR A 795 41.08 9.50 1.57
N GLN A 796 41.04 10.80 1.87
CA GLN A 796 42.20 11.51 2.40
C GLN A 796 42.39 11.20 3.89
N PRO A 797 43.65 11.09 4.38
CA PRO A 797 43.90 10.96 5.81
C PRO A 797 43.49 12.24 6.54
N LEU A 798 42.81 12.11 7.68
CA LEU A 798 42.28 13.25 8.43
C LEU A 798 43.32 13.83 9.40
N CYS A 799 44.27 13.01 9.88
CA CYS A 799 45.30 13.44 10.82
C CYS A 799 46.74 13.21 10.33
N TYR A 800 47.68 13.98 10.88
CA TYR A 800 49.12 13.85 10.59
C TYR A 800 49.64 12.47 11.03
N GLY A 801 50.06 11.65 10.06
CA GLY A 801 50.62 10.31 10.28
C GLY A 801 49.70 9.16 9.87
N GLU A 802 48.44 9.43 9.53
CA GLU A 802 47.51 8.45 8.97
C GLU A 802 47.78 8.21 7.46
N LYS A 803 47.25 7.10 6.94
CA LYS A 803 47.29 6.77 5.52
C LYS A 803 45.89 6.93 4.93
N GLY A 804 45.78 7.60 3.79
CA GLY A 804 44.56 7.56 2.98
C GLY A 804 44.45 6.27 2.17
N SER A 805 43.32 6.09 1.50
CA SER A 805 43.08 5.00 0.55
C SER A 805 42.59 5.55 -0.79
N ILE A 806 42.96 4.85 -1.86
CA ILE A 806 42.41 5.08 -3.20
C ILE A 806 41.71 3.78 -3.57
N ASN A 807 40.42 3.86 -3.83
CA ASN A 807 39.69 2.77 -4.47
C ASN A 807 39.52 3.10 -5.96
N ILE A 808 39.86 2.15 -6.81
CA ILE A 808 39.78 2.29 -8.27
C ILE A 808 38.88 1.17 -8.76
N ALA A 809 37.80 1.51 -9.45
CA ALA A 809 37.00 0.55 -10.18
C ALA A 809 37.09 0.86 -11.67
N ALA A 810 37.35 -0.18 -12.45
CA ALA A 810 37.24 -0.13 -13.90
C ALA A 810 35.80 -0.50 -14.26
N ASN A 811 35.11 0.37 -14.98
CA ASN A 811 33.76 0.11 -15.44
C ASN A 811 33.80 -0.30 -16.91
N ASP A 812 32.82 -1.11 -17.30
CA ASP A 812 32.60 -1.54 -18.68
C ASP A 812 33.79 -2.26 -19.34
N VAL A 813 34.45 -3.12 -18.55
CA VAL A 813 35.56 -3.98 -18.99
C VAL A 813 35.01 -5.34 -19.41
N ASP A 814 35.48 -5.89 -20.52
CA ASP A 814 35.21 -7.27 -20.94
C ASP A 814 35.77 -8.24 -19.87
N PRO A 815 34.93 -9.12 -19.27
CA PRO A 815 35.32 -9.95 -18.11
C PRO A 815 36.45 -10.96 -18.36
#